data_AF-A0A2P4XLY2-F1
#
_entry.id   AF-A0A2P4XLY2-F1
#
_cell.length_a   1.000
_cell.length_b   1.000
_cell.length_c   1.000
_cell.angle_alpha   90.00
_cell.angle_beta   90.00
_cell.angle_gamma   90.00
#
_symmetry.space_group_name_H-M   'P 1'
#
loop_
_entity.id
_entity.type
_entity.pdbx_description
1 polymer ?
#
loop_
_entity_poly.entity_id
_entity_poly.type
_entity_poly.pdbx_seq_one_letter_code
_entity_poly.pdbx_strand_id
1 'polypeptide(L)'
;MRAPWALYFSKFITAYKKQGISFWGVSPQNEPEFNAPWEACAYDPEYEAEFIGEFLGPVLDRDHPGLTLMAFDHNRVSVNRWAEVIYNHPTASQYVDGLAFHWYEDGGERYMDGVAYPEHLNDTHFVNQSRFMLSSESSSCPGVAVGQEAWFRAQRYGHNILSDLNNYAAGWIDWNLLLDHTGGPNHKGNVCDAAIIVTESGTEYFVQPMYYFIQHFSKFIPVGSRRVKAKVAAHFAKPGDAQLYVHYQSSLETCDGSSRQVIHRTEDNKMQVTNTPFCLNLVETPTGGHEIRLVECQWTQQTWMFEEDTQRVRIDDFCLSLNHGSTEDGVRVTADKCQEEVVPYQQWTFNAEDGTMSSHASTTNQCVTTGYSFVQAAAFVAPQNRKVLVVLNENTEPADFQVQVALMAEEEALTESEPLALESSFTHWARCVEVPIGESRVVSVEQDPDSFVLGTTVWDSSKTLLKFIEQRPERFQRFTSICELGAGCGGLAGIASAIITGGLADVVLTDIGPVLPWLRRNVRENLTDKELQRVRVEQHAWGTPVMNLKAPFDCILCADVVYEKACVKPLVQSLLALSHRKTVIFLANERRAPEVREEFMRHLDTYFQWKEVPKAELDADYLKEAIEVFEMRPKKRKVPLEMQIVAPENYNPDEQEYHPLGSGAGNEADPYDRDLWNDLLRDLSLDPADKKVPS
;
A
#
# COMPACT_ATOMS: atom_id res chain seq x y z
N MET A 1 -33.51 -13.79 15.82
CA MET A 1 -32.29 -14.25 15.13
C MET A 1 -31.06 -13.38 15.41
N ARG A 2 -31.20 -12.12 15.88
CA ARG A 2 -30.09 -11.18 16.13
C ARG A 2 -29.02 -11.67 17.13
N ALA A 3 -29.41 -12.12 18.34
CA ALA A 3 -28.43 -12.58 19.34
C ALA A 3 -27.54 -13.77 18.88
N PRO A 4 -28.09 -14.85 18.27
CA PRO A 4 -27.27 -15.89 17.65
C PRO A 4 -26.35 -15.37 16.54
N TRP A 5 -26.77 -14.36 15.79
CA TRP A 5 -25.96 -13.74 14.72
C TRP A 5 -24.78 -12.94 15.29
N ALA A 6 -24.99 -12.11 16.32
CA ALA A 6 -23.89 -11.45 17.03
C ALA A 6 -22.88 -12.46 17.62
N LEU A 7 -23.37 -13.58 18.18
CA LEU A 7 -22.50 -14.65 18.66
C LEU A 7 -21.72 -15.34 17.53
N TYR A 8 -22.28 -15.40 16.32
CA TYR A 8 -21.59 -15.94 15.16
C TYR A 8 -20.34 -15.11 14.82
N PHE A 9 -20.46 -13.78 14.78
CA PHE A 9 -19.31 -12.88 14.57
C PHE A 9 -18.19 -13.13 15.58
N SER A 10 -18.50 -13.12 16.88
CA SER A 10 -17.48 -13.38 17.92
C SER A 10 -16.81 -14.75 17.76
N LYS A 11 -17.58 -15.79 17.41
CA LYS A 11 -17.02 -17.13 17.16
C LYS A 11 -16.16 -17.18 15.90
N PHE A 12 -16.55 -16.51 14.84
CA PHE A 12 -15.78 -16.40 13.60
C PHE A 12 -14.41 -15.76 13.86
N ILE A 13 -14.39 -14.59 14.51
CA ILE A 13 -13.15 -13.87 14.87
C ILE A 13 -12.27 -14.74 15.77
N THR A 14 -12.86 -15.37 16.80
CA THR A 14 -12.13 -16.30 17.69
C THR A 14 -11.52 -17.47 16.93
N ALA A 15 -12.24 -18.04 15.97
CA ALA A 15 -11.78 -19.20 15.21
C ALA A 15 -10.59 -18.84 14.30
N TYR A 16 -10.62 -17.69 13.63
CA TYR A 16 -9.51 -17.20 12.81
C TYR A 16 -8.29 -16.82 13.65
N LYS A 17 -8.50 -16.17 14.82
CA LYS A 17 -7.41 -15.87 15.76
C LYS A 17 -6.66 -17.12 16.21
N LYS A 18 -7.36 -18.25 16.40
CA LYS A 18 -6.74 -19.55 16.70
C LYS A 18 -5.88 -20.12 15.56
N GLN A 19 -6.10 -19.67 14.32
CA GLN A 19 -5.28 -20.00 13.16
C GLN A 19 -4.16 -18.98 12.91
N GLY A 20 -3.96 -18.02 13.83
CA GLY A 20 -2.95 -16.97 13.69
C GLY A 20 -3.38 -15.79 12.82
N ILE A 21 -4.66 -15.69 12.44
CA ILE A 21 -5.20 -14.61 11.62
C ILE A 21 -5.99 -13.67 12.53
N SER A 22 -5.51 -12.44 12.70
CA SER A 22 -6.21 -11.41 13.47
C SER A 22 -6.95 -10.47 12.52
N PHE A 23 -8.15 -10.05 12.91
CA PHE A 23 -8.91 -9.04 12.19
C PHE A 23 -8.67 -7.66 12.80
N TRP A 24 -8.52 -6.66 11.94
CA TRP A 24 -8.48 -5.25 12.34
C TRP A 24 -9.91 -4.72 12.56
N GLY A 25 -10.84 -5.02 11.66
CA GLY A 25 -12.23 -4.60 11.78
C GLY A 25 -13.20 -5.48 11.00
N VAL A 26 -14.49 -5.19 11.16
CA VAL A 26 -15.62 -5.90 10.53
C VAL A 26 -16.75 -4.92 10.16
N SER A 27 -17.56 -5.31 9.16
CA SER A 27 -18.87 -4.72 8.89
C SER A 27 -19.99 -5.69 9.31
N PRO A 28 -21.16 -5.21 9.79
CA PRO A 28 -22.27 -6.08 10.19
C PRO A 28 -22.90 -6.86 9.03
N GLN A 29 -22.89 -6.29 7.83
CA GLN A 29 -23.52 -6.85 6.64
C GLN A 29 -22.95 -6.19 5.39
N ASN A 30 -22.54 -7.01 4.41
CA ASN A 30 -22.23 -6.54 3.06
C ASN A 30 -23.50 -6.09 2.33
N GLU A 31 -23.50 -4.90 1.73
CA GLU A 31 -24.56 -4.37 0.89
C GLU A 31 -25.99 -4.51 1.47
N PRO A 32 -26.27 -3.97 2.67
CA PRO A 32 -27.54 -4.14 3.37
C PRO A 32 -28.78 -3.65 2.60
N GLU A 33 -28.65 -2.71 1.68
CA GLU A 33 -29.77 -2.18 0.87
C GLU A 33 -30.09 -3.06 -0.35
N PHE A 34 -29.29 -4.10 -0.64
CA PHE A 34 -29.40 -4.86 -1.89
C PHE A 34 -29.73 -6.32 -1.60
N ASN A 35 -30.96 -6.71 -1.97
CA ASN A 35 -31.45 -8.07 -1.85
C ASN A 35 -30.95 -8.95 -3.01
N ALA A 36 -29.63 -9.05 -3.15
CA ALA A 36 -28.99 -9.72 -4.25
C ALA A 36 -29.44 -11.19 -4.43
N PRO A 37 -29.36 -11.76 -5.65
CA PRO A 37 -29.69 -13.16 -5.90
C PRO A 37 -28.61 -14.16 -5.40
N TRP A 38 -27.52 -13.66 -4.82
CA TRP A 38 -26.46 -14.39 -4.09
C TRP A 38 -26.59 -14.17 -2.58
N GLU A 39 -25.56 -14.48 -1.81
CA GLU A 39 -25.53 -14.35 -0.36
C GLU A 39 -25.76 -12.88 0.07
N ALA A 40 -26.99 -12.56 0.45
CA ALA A 40 -27.41 -11.23 0.87
C ALA A 40 -28.37 -11.29 2.07
N CYS A 41 -28.36 -10.24 2.87
CA CYS A 41 -29.33 -10.05 3.94
C CYS A 41 -29.64 -8.55 4.03
N ALA A 42 -30.91 -8.19 3.89
CA ALA A 42 -31.31 -6.78 3.79
C ALA A 42 -31.55 -6.14 5.17
N TYR A 43 -31.00 -4.94 5.36
CA TYR A 43 -31.10 -4.13 6.57
C TYR A 43 -31.53 -2.72 6.14
N ASP A 44 -32.40 -2.09 6.91
CA ASP A 44 -32.55 -0.64 6.90
C ASP A 44 -31.61 -0.03 7.98
N PRO A 45 -31.27 1.27 7.90
CA PRO A 45 -30.30 1.87 8.82
C PRO A 45 -30.75 1.78 10.29
N GLU A 46 -32.05 1.87 10.57
CA GLU A 46 -32.59 1.72 11.92
C GLU A 46 -32.38 0.30 12.47
N TYR A 47 -32.59 -0.72 11.64
CA TYR A 47 -32.37 -2.11 12.01
C TYR A 47 -30.89 -2.41 12.27
N GLU A 48 -29.98 -1.90 11.41
CA GLU A 48 -28.54 -2.08 11.65
C GLU A 48 -28.11 -1.38 12.94
N ALA A 49 -28.55 -0.14 13.18
CA ALA A 49 -28.30 0.56 14.43
C ALA A 49 -28.77 -0.22 15.67
N GLU A 50 -30.00 -0.73 15.65
CA GLU A 50 -30.54 -1.54 16.75
C GLU A 50 -29.76 -2.85 16.92
N PHE A 51 -29.38 -3.51 15.81
CA PHE A 51 -28.57 -4.72 15.87
C PHE A 51 -27.19 -4.46 16.48
N ILE A 52 -26.53 -3.37 16.09
CA ILE A 52 -25.26 -2.94 16.66
C ILE A 52 -25.41 -2.63 18.16
N GLY A 53 -26.33 -1.73 18.51
CA GLY A 53 -26.47 -1.22 19.87
C GLY A 53 -26.90 -2.27 20.89
N GLU A 54 -27.82 -3.16 20.50
CA GLU A 54 -28.44 -4.10 21.45
C GLU A 54 -27.79 -5.50 21.43
N PHE A 55 -27.02 -5.85 20.39
CA PHE A 55 -26.51 -7.21 20.21
C PHE A 55 -25.04 -7.28 19.78
N LEU A 56 -24.68 -6.76 18.61
CA LEU A 56 -23.35 -6.97 18.03
C LEU A 56 -22.26 -6.23 18.81
N GLY A 57 -22.45 -4.92 19.04
CA GLY A 57 -21.51 -4.07 19.78
C GLY A 57 -21.16 -4.62 21.16
N PRO A 58 -22.15 -4.91 22.04
CA PRO A 58 -21.88 -5.49 23.36
C PRO A 58 -21.14 -6.84 23.34
N VAL A 59 -21.38 -7.67 22.32
CA VAL A 59 -20.70 -8.97 22.18
C VAL A 59 -19.26 -8.78 21.72
N LEU A 60 -19.02 -7.91 20.74
CA LEU A 60 -17.68 -7.64 20.20
C LEU A 60 -16.81 -6.93 21.24
N ASP A 61 -17.33 -5.91 21.92
CA ASP A 61 -16.60 -5.17 22.96
C ASP A 61 -16.15 -6.09 24.11
N ARG A 62 -17.02 -7.02 24.53
CA ARG A 62 -16.70 -8.00 25.58
C ARG A 62 -15.66 -9.03 25.15
N ASP A 63 -15.81 -9.59 23.94
CA ASP A 63 -15.03 -10.77 23.52
C ASP A 63 -13.75 -10.40 22.75
N HIS A 64 -13.76 -9.25 22.06
CA HIS A 64 -12.71 -8.77 21.15
C HIS A 64 -12.51 -7.24 21.30
N PRO A 65 -12.10 -6.77 22.50
CA PRO A 65 -11.90 -5.35 22.74
C PRO A 65 -10.86 -4.76 21.77
N GLY A 66 -11.16 -3.58 21.21
CA GLY A 66 -10.32 -2.88 20.24
C GLY A 66 -10.52 -3.29 18.78
N LEU A 67 -11.43 -4.22 18.48
CA LEU A 67 -11.85 -4.51 17.10
C LEU A 67 -12.62 -3.33 16.52
N THR A 68 -12.25 -2.88 15.33
CA THR A 68 -12.92 -1.79 14.62
C THR A 68 -14.27 -2.25 14.05
N LEU A 69 -15.35 -1.49 14.27
CA LEU A 69 -16.67 -1.75 13.69
C LEU A 69 -17.08 -0.64 12.72
N MET A 70 -17.29 -1.03 11.46
CA MET A 70 -17.71 -0.13 10.38
C MET A 70 -19.15 -0.45 9.99
N ALA A 71 -20.06 0.52 10.08
CA ALA A 71 -21.44 0.32 9.65
C ALA A 71 -21.60 0.52 8.12
N PHE A 72 -22.81 0.28 7.61
CA PHE A 72 -23.24 0.48 6.22
C PHE A 72 -22.68 -0.50 5.17
N ASP A 73 -21.43 -0.38 4.75
CA ASP A 73 -20.79 -1.29 3.78
C ASP A 73 -21.56 -1.42 2.44
N HIS A 74 -21.90 -0.28 1.85
CA HIS A 74 -22.65 -0.19 0.59
C HIS A 74 -22.39 1.11 -0.19
N ASN A 75 -23.17 1.36 -1.23
CA ASN A 75 -22.91 2.37 -2.25
C ASN A 75 -22.95 3.79 -1.69
N ARG A 76 -22.02 4.62 -2.16
CA ARG A 76 -21.84 6.02 -1.76
C ARG A 76 -23.13 6.86 -1.78
N VAL A 77 -24.10 6.50 -2.62
CA VAL A 77 -25.39 7.21 -2.74
C VAL A 77 -26.10 7.37 -1.39
N SER A 78 -26.06 6.37 -0.51
CA SER A 78 -26.80 6.38 0.77
C SER A 78 -25.91 6.63 1.99
N VAL A 79 -24.59 6.78 1.84
CA VAL A 79 -23.64 6.80 2.96
C VAL A 79 -23.94 7.88 4.00
N ASN A 80 -24.34 9.08 3.54
CA ASN A 80 -24.69 10.19 4.42
C ASN A 80 -25.95 9.89 5.26
N ARG A 81 -27.01 9.36 4.64
CA ARG A 81 -28.24 8.99 5.35
C ARG A 81 -27.97 7.93 6.43
N TRP A 82 -27.15 6.94 6.11
CA TRP A 82 -26.79 5.89 7.09
C TRP A 82 -25.96 6.48 8.23
N ALA A 83 -25.02 7.39 7.94
CA ALA A 83 -24.28 8.10 8.96
C ALA A 83 -25.19 8.83 9.95
N GLU A 84 -26.17 9.59 9.44
CA GLU A 84 -27.12 10.33 10.29
C GLU A 84 -27.89 9.42 11.24
N VAL A 85 -28.34 8.25 10.78
CA VAL A 85 -29.11 7.32 11.62
C VAL A 85 -28.21 6.61 12.63
N ILE A 86 -27.09 6.03 12.17
CA ILE A 86 -26.20 5.23 13.03
C ILE A 86 -25.54 6.10 14.11
N TYR A 87 -24.99 7.26 13.73
CA TYR A 87 -24.23 8.10 14.65
C TYR A 87 -25.10 8.80 15.69
N ASN A 88 -26.39 9.01 15.40
CA ASN A 88 -27.36 9.57 16.34
C ASN A 88 -28.15 8.51 17.12
N HIS A 89 -27.95 7.21 16.84
CA HIS A 89 -28.66 6.16 17.56
C HIS A 89 -28.15 6.04 19.02
N PRO A 90 -29.04 6.02 20.03
CA PRO A 90 -28.67 6.16 21.43
C PRO A 90 -27.75 5.06 21.98
N THR A 91 -27.80 3.86 21.40
CA THR A 91 -27.00 2.71 21.86
C THR A 91 -25.95 2.24 20.86
N ALA A 92 -26.08 2.60 19.58
CA ALA A 92 -25.21 2.07 18.52
C ALA A 92 -23.92 2.89 18.37
N SER A 93 -24.05 4.23 18.44
CA SER A 93 -22.97 5.18 18.14
C SER A 93 -21.68 4.92 18.93
N GLN A 94 -21.80 4.47 20.18
CA GLN A 94 -20.64 4.17 21.03
C GLN A 94 -19.77 3.01 20.52
N TYR A 95 -20.33 2.11 19.70
CA TYR A 95 -19.65 0.92 19.20
C TYR A 95 -19.13 1.08 17.77
N VAL A 96 -19.53 2.12 17.04
CA VAL A 96 -19.20 2.28 15.61
C VAL A 96 -18.05 3.27 15.46
N ASP A 97 -16.95 2.83 14.85
CA ASP A 97 -15.76 3.65 14.63
C ASP A 97 -15.82 4.47 13.34
N GLY A 98 -16.57 3.99 12.35
CA GLY A 98 -16.64 4.57 11.02
C GLY A 98 -17.71 3.95 10.13
N LEU A 99 -17.69 4.32 8.86
CA LEU A 99 -18.53 3.72 7.81
C LEU A 99 -17.66 3.06 6.75
N ALA A 100 -18.12 1.92 6.27
CA ALA A 100 -17.60 1.31 5.06
C ALA A 100 -18.52 1.70 3.88
N PHE A 101 -17.97 1.89 2.69
CA PHE A 101 -18.74 2.19 1.49
C PHE A 101 -18.15 1.57 0.24
N HIS A 102 -19.00 1.35 -0.76
CA HIS A 102 -18.69 0.79 -2.07
C HIS A 102 -18.83 1.87 -3.15
N TRP A 103 -18.27 1.57 -4.32
CA TRP A 103 -18.17 2.53 -5.42
C TRP A 103 -19.29 2.44 -6.48
N TYR A 104 -20.18 1.45 -6.38
CA TYR A 104 -21.15 1.14 -7.43
C TYR A 104 -22.34 2.11 -7.42
N GLU A 105 -22.96 2.30 -8.58
CA GLU A 105 -24.22 3.05 -8.70
C GLU A 105 -25.43 2.12 -8.81
N ASP A 106 -26.53 2.52 -8.17
CA ASP A 106 -27.79 1.77 -8.23
C ASP A 106 -28.48 1.95 -9.60
N GLY A 107 -28.76 0.84 -10.28
CA GLY A 107 -29.82 0.77 -11.31
C GLY A 107 -29.47 1.25 -12.73
N GLY A 108 -28.22 1.16 -13.19
CA GLY A 108 -27.84 1.61 -14.55
C GLY A 108 -26.72 0.81 -15.25
N GLU A 109 -26.19 1.41 -16.33
CA GLU A 109 -24.96 0.96 -16.99
C GLU A 109 -23.77 1.25 -16.07
N ARG A 110 -23.02 0.21 -15.66
CA ARG A 110 -21.84 0.28 -14.77
C ARG A 110 -20.60 0.96 -15.38
N TYR A 111 -20.82 1.77 -16.41
CA TYR A 111 -19.77 2.42 -17.18
C TYR A 111 -19.11 3.57 -16.40
N MET A 112 -19.85 4.26 -15.53
CA MET A 112 -19.37 5.39 -14.72
C MET A 112 -19.25 5.09 -13.22
N ASP A 113 -19.36 3.83 -12.81
CA ASP A 113 -19.12 3.41 -11.42
C ASP A 113 -17.79 3.96 -10.89
N GLY A 114 -17.77 4.31 -9.61
CA GLY A 114 -16.62 4.84 -8.87
C GLY A 114 -16.39 6.34 -9.02
N VAL A 115 -16.89 6.97 -10.08
CA VAL A 115 -16.54 8.37 -10.35
C VAL A 115 -17.68 9.36 -10.14
N ALA A 116 -18.86 8.88 -9.73
CA ALA A 116 -20.00 9.71 -9.37
C ALA A 116 -20.16 9.89 -7.85
N TYR A 117 -20.88 10.95 -7.48
CA TYR A 117 -21.27 11.30 -6.12
C TYR A 117 -20.16 11.41 -5.05
N PRO A 118 -18.87 11.73 -5.36
CA PRO A 118 -17.82 11.85 -4.34
C PRO A 118 -18.17 12.85 -3.22
N GLU A 119 -19.03 13.84 -3.51
CA GLU A 119 -19.49 14.83 -2.55
C GLU A 119 -20.29 14.25 -1.38
N HIS A 120 -20.94 13.09 -1.53
CA HIS A 120 -21.64 12.43 -0.42
C HIS A 120 -20.68 12.02 0.70
N LEU A 121 -19.41 11.74 0.37
CA LEU A 121 -18.38 11.45 1.39
C LEU A 121 -18.03 12.72 2.17
N ASN A 122 -17.83 13.85 1.48
CA ASN A 122 -17.62 15.15 2.11
C ASN A 122 -18.77 15.47 3.08
N ASP A 123 -20.01 15.31 2.63
CA ASP A 123 -21.19 15.61 3.44
C ASP A 123 -21.29 14.69 4.65
N THR A 124 -20.94 13.42 4.48
CA THR A 124 -20.87 12.44 5.58
C THR A 124 -19.82 12.78 6.62
N HIS A 125 -18.63 13.24 6.19
CA HIS A 125 -17.56 13.65 7.11
C HIS A 125 -18.04 14.72 8.11
N PHE A 126 -18.88 15.67 7.66
CA PHE A 126 -19.40 16.73 8.52
C PHE A 126 -20.57 16.30 9.42
N VAL A 127 -21.14 15.11 9.25
CA VAL A 127 -22.09 14.54 10.22
C VAL A 127 -21.36 14.24 11.54
N ASN A 128 -20.18 13.63 11.46
CA ASN A 128 -19.30 13.43 12.62
C ASN A 128 -17.83 13.23 12.17
N GLN A 129 -17.00 14.26 12.34
CA GLN A 129 -15.59 14.26 11.90
C GLN A 129 -14.68 13.34 12.71
N SER A 130 -15.13 12.83 13.86
CA SER A 130 -14.36 11.86 14.64
C SER A 130 -14.49 10.43 14.11
N ARG A 131 -15.27 10.20 13.06
CA ARG A 131 -15.52 8.90 12.45
C ARG A 131 -14.86 8.83 11.08
N PHE A 132 -14.20 7.71 10.79
CA PHE A 132 -13.56 7.52 9.49
C PHE A 132 -14.53 6.94 8.47
N MET A 133 -14.21 7.09 7.19
CA MET A 133 -14.87 6.37 6.09
C MET A 133 -13.84 5.54 5.34
N LEU A 134 -14.22 4.33 4.93
CA LEU A 134 -13.36 3.42 4.17
C LEU A 134 -14.09 2.97 2.91
N SER A 135 -13.46 3.13 1.74
CA SER A 135 -13.91 2.41 0.55
C SER A 135 -13.52 0.94 0.73
N SER A 136 -14.50 0.09 1.05
CA SER A 136 -14.31 -1.31 1.43
C SER A 136 -14.39 -2.27 0.24
N GLU A 137 -15.01 -1.83 -0.86
CA GLU A 137 -15.13 -2.62 -2.08
C GLU A 137 -15.22 -1.75 -3.32
N SER A 138 -14.50 -2.15 -4.37
CA SER A 138 -14.58 -1.58 -5.71
C SER A 138 -14.25 -2.64 -6.76
N SER A 139 -15.01 -2.70 -7.85
CA SER A 139 -14.76 -3.65 -8.94
C SER A 139 -15.32 -3.19 -10.28
N SER A 140 -14.59 -3.45 -11.36
CA SER A 140 -15.11 -3.25 -12.72
C SER A 140 -15.77 -4.52 -13.26
N CYS A 141 -17.06 -4.45 -13.57
CA CYS A 141 -17.84 -5.55 -14.14
C CYS A 141 -18.59 -5.07 -15.40
N PRO A 142 -18.96 -5.94 -16.35
CA PRO A 142 -18.76 -7.40 -16.35
C PRO A 142 -17.45 -7.87 -16.99
N GLY A 143 -16.97 -9.03 -16.56
CA GLY A 143 -15.89 -9.81 -17.19
C GLY A 143 -14.52 -9.15 -17.17
N VAL A 144 -13.56 -9.74 -17.90
CA VAL A 144 -12.17 -9.27 -17.98
C VAL A 144 -12.01 -8.35 -19.20
N ALA A 145 -11.53 -7.12 -18.99
CA ALA A 145 -11.26 -6.20 -20.08
C ALA A 145 -9.88 -6.42 -20.70
N VAL A 146 -9.75 -6.02 -21.97
CA VAL A 146 -8.47 -6.03 -22.71
C VAL A 146 -8.31 -4.73 -23.52
N GLY A 147 -7.07 -4.42 -23.90
CA GLY A 147 -6.77 -3.27 -24.76
C GLY A 147 -7.24 -1.93 -24.18
N GLN A 148 -7.95 -1.13 -24.99
CA GLN A 148 -8.42 0.20 -24.58
C GLN A 148 -9.44 0.15 -23.42
N GLU A 149 -10.24 -0.90 -23.33
CA GLU A 149 -11.18 -1.05 -22.21
C GLU A 149 -10.46 -1.28 -20.88
N ALA A 150 -9.38 -2.08 -20.88
CA ALA A 150 -8.58 -2.33 -19.68
C ALA A 150 -7.90 -1.04 -19.20
N TRP A 151 -7.42 -0.21 -20.14
CA TRP A 151 -6.88 1.12 -19.82
C TRP A 151 -7.94 2.05 -19.24
N PHE A 152 -9.13 2.09 -19.85
CA PHE A 152 -10.26 2.88 -19.35
C PHE A 152 -10.66 2.47 -17.92
N ARG A 153 -10.76 1.16 -17.63
CA ARG A 153 -11.04 0.67 -16.27
C ARG A 153 -9.98 1.12 -15.27
N ALA A 154 -8.71 1.09 -15.66
CA ALA A 154 -7.61 1.55 -14.82
C ALA A 154 -7.66 3.07 -14.55
N GLN A 155 -8.00 3.87 -15.56
CA GLN A 155 -8.24 5.31 -15.38
C GLN A 155 -9.35 5.57 -14.37
N ARG A 156 -10.47 4.84 -14.44
CA ARG A 156 -11.55 4.94 -13.44
C ARG A 156 -11.08 4.65 -12.02
N TYR A 157 -10.23 3.64 -11.83
CA TYR A 157 -9.62 3.36 -10.52
C TYR A 157 -8.80 4.55 -10.03
N GLY A 158 -7.99 5.17 -10.90
CA GLY A 158 -7.23 6.39 -10.57
C GLY A 158 -8.11 7.55 -10.12
N HIS A 159 -9.14 7.87 -10.90
CA HIS A 159 -10.11 8.94 -10.58
C HIS A 159 -10.85 8.66 -9.27
N ASN A 160 -11.30 7.43 -9.07
CA ASN A 160 -12.05 7.05 -7.88
C ASN A 160 -11.16 7.13 -6.62
N ILE A 161 -9.96 6.55 -6.63
CA ILE A 161 -9.06 6.61 -5.47
C ILE A 161 -8.72 8.06 -5.12
N LEU A 162 -8.42 8.91 -6.13
CA LEU A 162 -8.16 10.34 -5.89
C LEU A 162 -9.38 11.07 -5.32
N SER A 163 -10.56 10.83 -5.88
CA SER A 163 -11.80 11.45 -5.44
C SER A 163 -12.13 11.06 -4.01
N ASP A 164 -12.00 9.78 -3.66
CA ASP A 164 -12.30 9.26 -2.33
C ASP A 164 -11.35 9.85 -1.28
N LEU A 165 -10.04 9.82 -1.55
CA LEU A 165 -9.04 10.38 -0.65
C LEU A 165 -9.19 11.90 -0.48
N ASN A 166 -9.54 12.62 -1.55
CA ASN A 166 -9.81 14.07 -1.46
C ASN A 166 -11.10 14.39 -0.69
N ASN A 167 -12.04 13.45 -0.63
CA ASN A 167 -13.29 13.55 0.13
C ASN A 167 -13.27 12.72 1.43
N TYR A 168 -12.13 12.76 2.14
CA TYR A 168 -11.95 12.27 3.52
C TYR A 168 -12.04 10.74 3.71
N ALA A 169 -12.01 9.93 2.66
CA ALA A 169 -11.80 8.50 2.82
C ALA A 169 -10.42 8.23 3.44
N ALA A 170 -10.38 7.35 4.44
CA ALA A 170 -9.17 6.96 5.16
C ALA A 170 -8.41 5.80 4.48
N GLY A 171 -9.04 5.13 3.51
CA GLY A 171 -8.47 4.01 2.78
C GLY A 171 -9.36 3.55 1.64
N TRP A 172 -8.83 2.62 0.85
CA TRP A 172 -9.46 2.10 -0.35
C TRP A 172 -9.09 0.64 -0.58
N ILE A 173 -10.06 -0.21 -0.90
CA ILE A 173 -9.92 -1.66 -1.00
C ILE A 173 -10.53 -2.16 -2.33
N ASP A 174 -9.71 -2.85 -3.13
CA ASP A 174 -10.15 -3.55 -4.35
C ASP A 174 -10.93 -4.83 -3.98
N TRP A 175 -11.78 -5.31 -4.88
CA TRP A 175 -12.63 -6.46 -4.59
C TRP A 175 -11.89 -7.82 -4.63
N ASN A 176 -11.79 -8.44 -5.82
CA ASN A 176 -11.10 -9.72 -5.98
C ASN A 176 -9.63 -9.48 -6.34
N LEU A 177 -8.71 -9.94 -5.50
CA LEU A 177 -7.27 -9.85 -5.78
C LEU A 177 -6.84 -10.59 -7.05
N LEU A 178 -7.53 -11.69 -7.36
CA LEU A 178 -7.20 -12.61 -8.44
C LEU A 178 -8.48 -13.25 -8.99
N LEU A 179 -8.66 -13.26 -10.31
CA LEU A 179 -9.72 -14.00 -10.99
C LEU A 179 -9.16 -14.80 -12.18
N ASP A 180 -9.93 -15.75 -12.70
CA ASP A 180 -9.58 -16.46 -13.93
C ASP A 180 -9.78 -15.60 -15.18
N HIS A 181 -9.32 -16.10 -16.33
CA HIS A 181 -9.46 -15.47 -17.65
C HIS A 181 -10.91 -15.12 -18.07
N THR A 182 -11.93 -15.59 -17.35
CA THR A 182 -13.35 -15.26 -17.57
C THR A 182 -13.91 -14.29 -16.54
N GLY A 183 -13.14 -13.94 -15.51
CA GLY A 183 -13.57 -13.08 -14.41
C GLY A 183 -14.29 -13.83 -13.30
N GLY A 184 -14.04 -15.14 -13.18
CA GLY A 184 -14.65 -16.03 -12.19
C GLY A 184 -13.61 -16.77 -11.34
N PRO A 185 -14.02 -17.88 -10.68
CA PRO A 185 -15.36 -18.47 -10.71
C PRO A 185 -16.39 -17.67 -9.89
N ASN A 186 -17.60 -17.53 -10.42
CA ASN A 186 -18.74 -16.94 -9.70
C ASN A 186 -19.98 -17.84 -9.81
N HIS A 187 -20.55 -18.29 -8.68
CA HIS A 187 -21.64 -19.27 -8.68
C HIS A 187 -22.98 -18.77 -9.25
N LYS A 188 -23.12 -17.45 -9.42
CA LYS A 188 -24.26 -16.80 -10.10
C LYS A 188 -23.90 -16.23 -11.47
N GLY A 189 -22.68 -16.45 -11.95
CA GLY A 189 -22.21 -15.89 -13.22
C GLY A 189 -22.02 -14.37 -13.18
N ASN A 190 -21.95 -13.75 -11.99
CA ASN A 190 -21.64 -12.33 -11.83
C ASN A 190 -20.12 -12.12 -11.93
N VAL A 191 -19.60 -12.22 -13.15
CA VAL A 191 -18.15 -12.14 -13.44
C VAL A 191 -17.67 -10.69 -13.53
N CYS A 192 -16.47 -10.43 -13.04
CA CYS A 192 -15.86 -9.11 -12.99
C CYS A 192 -14.37 -9.16 -13.37
N ASP A 193 -13.73 -8.00 -13.50
CA ASP A 193 -12.29 -7.90 -13.62
C ASP A 193 -11.60 -8.03 -12.25
N ALA A 194 -10.29 -8.22 -12.29
CA ALA A 194 -9.41 -8.15 -11.14
C ALA A 194 -8.06 -7.57 -11.54
N ALA A 195 -7.31 -7.04 -10.57
CA ALA A 195 -5.97 -6.52 -10.83
C ALA A 195 -5.01 -7.58 -11.39
N ILE A 196 -5.25 -8.86 -11.07
CA ILE A 196 -4.47 -10.00 -11.56
C ILE A 196 -5.42 -11.04 -12.16
N ILE A 197 -5.16 -11.46 -13.39
CA ILE A 197 -5.96 -12.44 -14.13
C ILE A 197 -5.13 -13.68 -14.42
N VAL A 198 -5.58 -14.85 -13.97
CA VAL A 198 -4.95 -16.13 -14.30
C VAL A 198 -5.30 -16.53 -15.73
N THR A 199 -4.33 -17.01 -16.49
CA THR A 199 -4.56 -17.51 -17.85
C THR A 199 -5.46 -18.73 -17.88
N GLU A 200 -5.98 -19.07 -19.06
CA GLU A 200 -6.82 -20.28 -19.24
C GLU A 200 -6.10 -21.57 -18.80
N SER A 201 -4.77 -21.63 -18.89
CA SER A 201 -4.00 -22.80 -18.45
C SER A 201 -3.97 -22.98 -16.93
N GLY A 202 -4.26 -21.93 -16.16
CA GLY A 202 -4.16 -21.93 -14.70
C GLY A 202 -2.72 -21.85 -14.16
N THR A 203 -1.72 -21.65 -15.03
CA THR A 203 -0.28 -21.69 -14.66
C THR A 203 0.43 -20.35 -14.82
N GLU A 204 -0.18 -19.40 -15.52
CA GLU A 204 0.38 -18.08 -15.79
C GLU A 204 -0.64 -17.00 -15.40
N TYR A 205 -0.23 -15.74 -15.37
CA TYR A 205 -1.12 -14.63 -15.06
C TYR A 205 -0.77 -13.37 -15.85
N PHE A 206 -1.76 -12.48 -15.97
CA PHE A 206 -1.63 -11.13 -16.49
C PHE A 206 -1.87 -10.12 -15.37
N VAL A 207 -1.05 -9.08 -15.34
CA VAL A 207 -1.24 -7.94 -14.44
C VAL A 207 -1.97 -6.87 -15.22
N GLN A 208 -3.21 -6.57 -14.83
CA GLN A 208 -4.05 -5.59 -15.51
C GLN A 208 -3.54 -4.16 -15.26
N PRO A 209 -3.81 -3.20 -16.19
CA PRO A 209 -3.46 -1.79 -15.98
C PRO A 209 -3.94 -1.22 -14.64
N MET A 210 -5.10 -1.67 -14.13
CA MET A 210 -5.66 -1.22 -12.85
C MET A 210 -4.73 -1.53 -11.65
N TYR A 211 -3.95 -2.61 -11.71
CA TYR A 211 -2.95 -2.91 -10.67
C TYR A 211 -1.94 -1.78 -10.51
N TYR A 212 -1.46 -1.23 -11.63
CA TYR A 212 -0.47 -0.16 -11.61
C TYR A 212 -1.08 1.17 -11.15
N PHE A 213 -2.34 1.43 -11.49
CA PHE A 213 -3.06 2.58 -10.94
C PHE A 213 -3.21 2.47 -9.42
N ILE A 214 -3.59 1.31 -8.88
CA ILE A 214 -3.61 1.07 -7.42
C ILE A 214 -2.20 1.27 -6.82
N GLN A 215 -1.17 0.75 -7.49
CA GLN A 215 0.23 0.85 -7.05
C GLN A 215 0.71 2.30 -6.88
N HIS A 216 0.26 3.23 -7.74
CA HIS A 216 0.59 4.65 -7.61
C HIS A 216 0.15 5.26 -6.28
N PHE A 217 -0.80 4.65 -5.57
CA PHE A 217 -1.22 5.02 -4.23
C PHE A 217 -0.57 4.11 -3.20
N SER A 218 -0.82 2.80 -3.28
CA SER A 218 -0.46 1.84 -2.22
C SER A 218 1.05 1.75 -1.95
N LYS A 219 1.88 1.92 -2.99
CA LYS A 219 3.35 1.90 -2.84
C LYS A 219 3.91 3.15 -2.18
N PHE A 220 3.23 4.29 -2.32
CA PHE A 220 3.76 5.60 -1.93
C PHE A 220 3.03 6.23 -0.74
N ILE A 221 1.84 5.74 -0.38
CA ILE A 221 1.03 6.22 0.74
C ILE A 221 0.89 5.08 1.76
N PRO A 222 1.94 4.82 2.57
CA PRO A 222 1.87 3.78 3.60
C PRO A 222 0.88 4.12 4.71
N VAL A 223 0.50 3.11 5.50
CA VAL A 223 -0.37 3.27 6.69
C VAL A 223 0.17 4.36 7.61
N GLY A 224 -0.73 5.23 8.10
CA GLY A 224 -0.39 6.39 8.92
C GLY A 224 -0.03 7.65 8.13
N SER A 225 -0.07 7.61 6.79
CA SER A 225 0.03 8.82 5.98
C SER A 225 -1.15 9.76 6.22
N ARG A 226 -0.87 11.06 6.32
CA ARG A 226 -1.88 12.09 6.51
C ARG A 226 -2.04 12.93 5.24
N ARG A 227 -3.26 13.03 4.72
CA ARG A 227 -3.56 13.95 3.62
C ARG A 227 -3.33 15.39 4.06
N VAL A 228 -2.74 16.20 3.18
CA VAL A 228 -2.57 17.65 3.39
C VAL A 228 -3.20 18.42 2.25
N LYS A 229 -3.71 19.61 2.55
CA LYS A 229 -4.30 20.48 1.54
C LYS A 229 -3.23 20.96 0.55
N ALA A 230 -3.45 20.70 -0.72
CA ALA A 230 -2.61 21.17 -1.81
C ALA A 230 -3.50 21.63 -2.96
N LYS A 231 -3.11 22.72 -3.63
CA LYS A 231 -3.65 23.11 -4.92
C LYS A 231 -2.63 22.80 -5.99
N VAL A 232 -3.07 22.13 -7.06
CA VAL A 232 -2.23 21.79 -8.21
C VAL A 232 -2.83 22.46 -9.42
N ALA A 233 -2.10 23.44 -9.97
CA ALA A 233 -2.42 24.03 -11.25
C ALA A 233 -1.59 23.35 -12.34
N ALA A 234 -2.19 23.12 -13.50
CA ALA A 234 -1.51 22.59 -14.66
C ALA A 234 -1.58 23.58 -15.82
N HIS A 235 -0.50 23.65 -16.59
CA HIS A 235 -0.48 24.32 -17.88
C HIS A 235 -0.12 23.32 -18.97
N PHE A 236 -1.03 23.12 -19.93
CA PHE A 236 -0.83 22.20 -21.03
C PHE A 236 -0.30 22.93 -22.26
N ALA A 237 0.71 22.33 -22.91
CA ALA A 237 1.21 22.85 -24.19
C ALA A 237 0.12 22.86 -25.28
N LYS A 238 -0.75 21.85 -25.26
CA LYS A 238 -2.02 21.83 -25.97
C LYS A 238 -3.10 21.27 -25.05
N PRO A 239 -4.16 22.03 -24.78
CA PRO A 239 -5.33 21.51 -24.09
C PRO A 239 -6.00 20.51 -25.03
N GLY A 240 -5.93 19.21 -24.70
CA GLY A 240 -6.49 18.13 -25.54
C GLY A 240 -8.00 18.26 -25.78
N ASP A 241 -8.55 17.32 -26.54
CA ASP A 241 -9.98 17.28 -26.83
C ASP A 241 -10.81 17.04 -25.56
N ALA A 242 -12.05 17.57 -25.55
CA ALA A 242 -12.96 17.41 -24.44
C ALA A 242 -13.41 15.94 -24.37
N GLN A 243 -12.80 15.16 -23.48
CA GLN A 243 -13.26 13.80 -23.17
C GLN A 243 -14.46 13.91 -22.23
N LEU A 244 -15.65 13.97 -22.84
CA LEU A 244 -16.91 14.19 -22.14
C LEU A 244 -17.70 12.90 -22.06
N TYR A 245 -18.31 12.69 -20.89
CA TYR A 245 -19.20 11.56 -20.63
C TYR A 245 -20.60 12.10 -20.39
N VAL A 246 -21.57 11.63 -21.18
CA VAL A 246 -22.97 11.99 -20.98
C VAL A 246 -23.41 11.50 -19.61
N HIS A 247 -24.27 12.27 -18.95
CA HIS A 247 -24.74 12.05 -17.58
C HIS A 247 -23.69 12.24 -16.47
N TYR A 248 -22.43 12.49 -16.80
CA TYR A 248 -21.43 12.85 -15.80
C TYR A 248 -21.68 14.26 -15.26
N GLN A 249 -21.30 14.45 -14.00
CA GLN A 249 -21.46 15.72 -13.30
C GLN A 249 -20.42 16.76 -13.76
N SER A 250 -20.72 18.02 -13.47
CA SER A 250 -19.74 19.12 -13.61
C SER A 250 -19.21 19.48 -12.23
N SER A 251 -17.94 19.88 -12.15
CA SER A 251 -17.29 20.31 -10.92
C SER A 251 -16.60 21.66 -11.10
N LEU A 252 -16.23 22.29 -9.99
CA LEU A 252 -15.35 23.43 -9.97
C LEU A 252 -13.91 22.92 -9.75
N GLU A 253 -12.99 23.32 -10.63
CA GLU A 253 -11.58 22.91 -10.59
C GLU A 253 -10.68 24.11 -10.85
N THR A 254 -9.38 23.99 -10.55
CA THR A 254 -8.41 25.01 -10.97
C THR A 254 -8.44 25.17 -12.50
N CYS A 255 -8.50 26.42 -12.99
CA CYS A 255 -8.54 26.68 -14.43
C CYS A 255 -7.24 26.19 -15.10
N ASP A 256 -7.36 25.32 -16.10
CA ASP A 256 -6.26 24.70 -16.82
C ASP A 256 -6.24 25.03 -18.32
N GLY A 257 -7.25 25.80 -18.77
CA GLY A 257 -7.40 26.23 -20.18
C GLY A 257 -7.85 25.11 -21.10
N SER A 258 -8.33 23.99 -20.54
CA SER A 258 -8.80 22.85 -21.32
C SER A 258 -10.11 23.13 -22.04
N SER A 259 -10.31 22.45 -23.18
CA SER A 259 -11.54 22.55 -23.98
C SER A 259 -12.82 22.18 -23.20
N ARG A 260 -12.69 21.39 -22.11
CA ARG A 260 -13.78 21.00 -21.21
C ARG A 260 -14.17 22.06 -20.16
N GLN A 261 -13.38 23.13 -20.04
CA GLN A 261 -13.66 24.30 -19.21
C GLN A 261 -14.25 25.49 -20.01
N VAL A 262 -14.36 25.35 -21.34
CA VAL A 262 -14.85 26.42 -22.21
C VAL A 262 -16.36 26.24 -22.43
N ILE A 263 -17.17 27.01 -21.71
CA ILE A 263 -18.63 26.96 -21.74
C ILE A 263 -19.17 28.29 -22.25
N HIS A 264 -19.94 28.25 -23.34
CA HIS A 264 -20.59 29.45 -23.86
C HIS A 264 -22.11 29.36 -23.76
N ARG A 265 -22.73 30.54 -23.69
CA ARG A 265 -24.18 30.69 -23.78
C ARG A 265 -24.59 30.66 -25.25
N THR A 266 -25.49 29.74 -25.61
CA THR A 266 -26.08 29.67 -26.95
C THR A 266 -27.19 30.70 -27.14
N GLU A 267 -27.60 30.94 -28.40
CA GLU A 267 -28.71 31.87 -28.73
C GLU A 267 -30.05 31.43 -28.11
N ASP A 268 -30.27 30.11 -27.93
CA ASP A 268 -31.43 29.54 -27.25
C ASP A 268 -31.24 29.40 -25.73
N ASN A 269 -30.29 30.12 -25.14
CA ASN A 269 -30.03 30.19 -23.70
C ASN A 269 -29.67 28.83 -23.05
N LYS A 270 -28.86 28.03 -23.72
CA LYS A 270 -28.22 26.84 -23.14
C LYS A 270 -26.77 27.12 -22.78
N MET A 271 -26.24 26.35 -21.83
CA MET A 271 -24.82 26.37 -21.50
C MET A 271 -24.14 25.19 -22.22
N GLN A 272 -23.48 25.48 -23.33
CA GLN A 272 -22.87 24.47 -24.20
C GLN A 272 -21.36 24.40 -24.00
N VAL A 273 -20.82 23.19 -23.88
CA VAL A 273 -19.37 22.98 -23.91
C VAL A 273 -18.90 23.21 -25.35
N THR A 274 -17.98 24.15 -25.51
CA THR A 274 -17.63 24.75 -26.81
C THR A 274 -17.11 23.70 -27.79
N ASN A 275 -17.58 23.78 -29.04
CA ASN A 275 -17.27 22.81 -30.12
C ASN A 275 -17.74 21.36 -29.87
N THR A 276 -18.63 21.13 -28.90
CA THR A 276 -19.21 19.80 -28.63
C THR A 276 -20.74 19.83 -28.71
N PRO A 277 -21.43 18.70 -28.90
CA PRO A 277 -22.89 18.66 -28.88
C PRO A 277 -23.48 18.67 -27.47
N PHE A 278 -22.68 18.88 -26.41
CA PHE A 278 -23.11 18.67 -25.02
C PHE A 278 -23.36 19.97 -24.25
N CYS A 279 -24.42 19.95 -23.44
CA CYS A 279 -24.87 21.07 -22.64
C CYS A 279 -24.99 20.67 -21.16
N LEU A 280 -24.75 21.62 -20.26
CA LEU A 280 -25.08 21.48 -18.84
C LEU A 280 -26.59 21.69 -18.65
N ASN A 281 -27.25 20.72 -18.01
CA ASN A 281 -28.69 20.73 -17.85
C ASN A 281 -29.11 20.25 -16.45
N LEU A 282 -30.18 20.84 -15.92
CA LEU A 282 -30.91 20.31 -14.77
C LEU A 282 -31.66 19.03 -15.20
N VAL A 283 -31.48 17.94 -14.46
CA VAL A 283 -32.13 16.65 -14.72
C VAL A 283 -32.79 16.18 -13.42
N GLU A 284 -34.03 15.70 -13.50
CA GLU A 284 -34.71 15.07 -12.37
C GLU A 284 -34.04 13.73 -12.03
N THR A 285 -33.81 13.49 -10.74
CA THR A 285 -33.28 12.21 -10.25
C THR A 285 -34.42 11.21 -10.01
N PRO A 286 -34.16 9.90 -10.05
CA PRO A 286 -35.16 8.88 -9.73
C PRO A 286 -35.79 9.03 -8.34
N THR A 287 -35.09 9.68 -7.41
CA THR A 287 -35.53 9.94 -6.03
C THR A 287 -36.35 11.23 -5.88
N GLY A 288 -36.62 11.94 -6.98
CA GLY A 288 -37.39 13.20 -6.99
C GLY A 288 -36.58 14.45 -6.64
N GLY A 289 -35.25 14.36 -6.71
CA GLY A 289 -34.33 15.49 -6.61
C GLY A 289 -33.96 16.06 -7.99
N HIS A 290 -33.00 16.99 -8.00
CA HIS A 290 -32.46 17.55 -9.24
C HIS A 290 -30.94 17.53 -9.22
N GLU A 291 -30.34 17.34 -10.39
CA GLU A 291 -28.89 17.33 -10.57
C GLU A 291 -28.48 18.06 -11.84
N ILE A 292 -27.26 18.61 -11.85
CA ILE A 292 -26.63 19.10 -13.06
C ILE A 292 -25.85 17.97 -13.71
N ARG A 293 -26.17 17.68 -14.98
CA ARG A 293 -25.51 16.64 -15.78
C ARG A 293 -25.25 17.13 -17.20
N LEU A 294 -24.27 16.52 -17.87
CA LEU A 294 -24.11 16.66 -19.31
C LEU A 294 -25.22 15.91 -20.05
N VAL A 295 -25.86 16.61 -20.99
CA VAL A 295 -26.84 16.07 -21.93
C VAL A 295 -26.49 16.51 -23.33
N GLU A 296 -27.00 15.84 -24.37
CA GLU A 296 -26.88 16.40 -25.72
C GLU A 296 -27.84 17.59 -25.89
N CYS A 297 -27.30 18.73 -26.33
CA CYS A 297 -28.02 19.99 -26.48
C CYS A 297 -29.26 19.88 -27.39
N GLN A 298 -29.24 18.96 -28.36
CA GLN A 298 -30.33 18.75 -29.33
C GLN A 298 -31.57 18.09 -28.71
N TRP A 299 -31.40 17.30 -27.64
CA TRP A 299 -32.49 16.55 -27.01
C TRP A 299 -33.15 17.31 -25.86
N THR A 300 -32.45 18.28 -25.25
CA THR A 300 -33.03 19.11 -24.20
C THR A 300 -33.80 20.30 -24.78
N GLN A 301 -35.04 20.47 -24.31
CA GLN A 301 -35.88 21.64 -24.57
C GLN A 301 -35.74 22.70 -23.46
N GLN A 302 -34.99 22.39 -22.41
CA GLN A 302 -34.80 23.26 -21.26
C GLN A 302 -33.84 24.39 -21.60
N THR A 303 -34.12 25.58 -21.04
CA THR A 303 -33.31 26.78 -21.25
C THR A 303 -33.07 27.46 -19.91
N TRP A 304 -31.88 28.04 -19.76
CA TRP A 304 -31.47 28.74 -18.54
C TRP A 304 -31.89 30.22 -18.60
N MET A 305 -32.35 30.77 -17.48
CA MET A 305 -32.48 32.21 -17.30
C MET A 305 -31.17 32.77 -16.75
N PHE A 306 -30.57 33.71 -17.48
CA PHE A 306 -29.37 34.44 -17.08
C PHE A 306 -29.77 35.82 -16.59
N GLU A 307 -29.66 36.05 -15.29
CA GLU A 307 -30.04 37.32 -14.66
C GLU A 307 -28.85 38.28 -14.62
N GLU A 308 -28.92 39.41 -15.33
CA GLU A 308 -27.80 40.37 -15.38
C GLU A 308 -27.60 41.10 -14.04
N ASP A 309 -28.69 41.46 -13.34
CA ASP A 309 -28.64 42.25 -12.10
C ASP A 309 -28.08 41.45 -10.91
N THR A 310 -28.43 40.16 -10.82
CA THR A 310 -28.04 39.27 -9.72
C THR A 310 -26.87 38.38 -10.09
N GLN A 311 -26.56 38.25 -11.39
CA GLN A 311 -25.57 37.33 -11.95
C GLN A 311 -25.88 35.85 -11.65
N ARG A 312 -27.17 35.53 -11.46
CA ARG A 312 -27.65 34.16 -11.26
C ARG A 312 -27.96 33.48 -12.59
N VAL A 313 -27.75 32.17 -12.62
CA VAL A 313 -28.17 31.28 -13.70
C VAL A 313 -29.21 30.34 -13.12
N ARG A 314 -30.45 30.36 -13.59
CA ARG A 314 -31.54 29.58 -12.95
C ARG A 314 -32.56 28.99 -13.89
N ILE A 315 -33.26 27.98 -13.41
CA ILE A 315 -34.43 27.37 -14.04
C ILE A 315 -35.50 27.29 -12.97
N ASP A 316 -36.67 27.88 -13.26
CA ASP A 316 -37.76 28.02 -12.30
C ASP A 316 -37.25 28.61 -10.97
N ASP A 317 -37.43 27.90 -9.86
CA ASP A 317 -37.01 28.30 -8.51
C ASP A 317 -35.58 27.85 -8.16
N PHE A 318 -34.86 27.20 -9.07
CA PHE A 318 -33.55 26.60 -8.84
C PHE A 318 -32.42 27.38 -9.49
N CYS A 319 -31.47 27.85 -8.68
CA CYS A 319 -30.27 28.54 -9.10
C CYS A 319 -29.11 27.54 -9.19
N LEU A 320 -28.32 27.65 -10.26
CA LEU A 320 -27.03 26.99 -10.37
C LEU A 320 -26.16 27.39 -9.18
N SER A 321 -25.59 26.41 -8.51
CA SER A 321 -25.00 26.57 -7.19
C SER A 321 -23.73 25.70 -7.05
N LEU A 322 -22.96 25.94 -6.00
CA LEU A 322 -21.88 25.05 -5.56
C LEU A 322 -22.38 24.24 -4.36
N ASN A 323 -22.09 22.94 -4.33
CA ASN A 323 -22.52 22.09 -3.22
C ASN A 323 -22.06 22.67 -1.86
N HIS A 324 -23.00 22.95 -0.96
CA HIS A 324 -22.79 23.63 0.34
C HIS A 324 -22.02 24.95 0.28
N GLY A 325 -21.96 25.60 -0.88
CA GLY A 325 -21.13 26.79 -1.11
C GLY A 325 -19.62 26.53 -1.01
N SER A 326 -19.19 25.26 -1.07
CA SER A 326 -17.78 24.88 -1.03
C SER A 326 -17.03 25.36 -2.26
N THR A 327 -15.75 25.70 -2.09
CA THR A 327 -14.84 26.13 -3.17
C THR A 327 -13.59 25.25 -3.22
N GLU A 328 -13.64 24.04 -2.68
CA GLU A 328 -12.57 23.04 -2.84
C GLU A 328 -12.55 22.50 -4.27
N ASP A 329 -11.37 22.18 -4.78
CA ASP A 329 -11.23 21.57 -6.11
C ASP A 329 -11.96 20.22 -6.13
N GLY A 330 -12.76 19.98 -7.17
CA GLY A 330 -13.63 18.80 -7.30
C GLY A 330 -15.03 18.97 -6.73
N VAL A 331 -15.36 20.11 -6.11
CA VAL A 331 -16.74 20.37 -5.63
C VAL A 331 -17.72 20.35 -6.80
N ARG A 332 -18.82 19.63 -6.63
CA ARG A 332 -19.87 19.49 -7.64
C ARG A 332 -20.63 20.81 -7.86
N VAL A 333 -20.93 21.09 -9.13
CA VAL A 333 -21.90 22.12 -9.52
C VAL A 333 -23.31 21.53 -9.40
N THR A 334 -24.16 22.18 -8.61
CA THR A 334 -25.51 21.72 -8.26
C THR A 334 -26.57 22.73 -8.71
N ALA A 335 -27.83 22.43 -8.42
CA ALA A 335 -28.94 23.36 -8.53
C ALA A 335 -29.77 23.33 -7.26
N ASP A 336 -29.68 24.43 -6.50
CA ASP A 336 -30.36 24.59 -5.23
C ASP A 336 -31.48 25.61 -5.38
N LYS A 337 -32.43 25.63 -4.44
CA LYS A 337 -33.41 26.72 -4.41
C LYS A 337 -32.68 28.07 -4.35
N CYS A 338 -33.10 28.99 -5.21
CA CYS A 338 -32.57 30.34 -5.20
C CYS A 338 -32.78 30.98 -3.83
N GLN A 339 -31.69 31.46 -3.21
CA GLN A 339 -31.78 32.14 -1.93
C GLN A 339 -32.49 33.49 -2.09
N GLU A 340 -33.22 33.95 -1.08
CA GLU A 340 -33.84 35.28 -1.10
C GLU A 340 -32.77 36.38 -1.22
N GLU A 341 -31.67 36.24 -0.48
CA GLU A 341 -30.49 37.10 -0.60
C GLU A 341 -29.52 36.54 -1.64
N VAL A 342 -28.90 37.45 -2.42
CA VAL A 342 -27.91 37.07 -3.42
C VAL A 342 -26.62 36.64 -2.72
N VAL A 343 -26.25 35.37 -2.92
CA VAL A 343 -25.10 34.72 -2.29
C VAL A 343 -24.05 34.37 -3.35
N PRO A 344 -22.73 34.53 -3.08
CA PRO A 344 -21.68 34.36 -4.09
C PRO A 344 -21.64 32.99 -4.76
N TYR A 345 -22.00 31.92 -4.04
CA TYR A 345 -22.00 30.56 -4.58
C TYR A 345 -23.15 30.27 -5.56
N GLN A 346 -24.13 31.18 -5.69
CA GLN A 346 -25.18 31.16 -6.72
C GLN A 346 -24.95 32.19 -7.84
N GLN A 347 -23.80 32.87 -7.83
CA GLN A 347 -23.45 33.89 -8.82
C GLN A 347 -22.32 33.41 -9.72
N TRP A 348 -22.45 33.70 -11.02
CA TRP A 348 -21.56 33.16 -12.05
C TRP A 348 -21.13 34.23 -13.05
N THR A 349 -19.88 34.13 -13.49
CA THR A 349 -19.31 34.96 -14.57
C THR A 349 -18.92 34.08 -15.74
N PHE A 350 -19.35 34.49 -16.94
CA PHE A 350 -18.87 33.93 -18.20
C PHE A 350 -17.82 34.88 -18.77
N ASN A 351 -16.59 34.40 -18.87
CA ASN A 351 -15.50 35.18 -19.43
C ASN A 351 -15.54 35.12 -20.96
N ALA A 352 -15.69 36.27 -21.61
CA ALA A 352 -15.75 36.36 -23.06
C ALA A 352 -14.38 36.18 -23.77
N GLU A 353 -13.27 36.34 -23.05
CA GLU A 353 -11.92 36.24 -23.64
C GLU A 353 -11.45 34.78 -23.77
N ASP A 354 -11.66 33.98 -22.72
CA ASP A 354 -11.22 32.58 -22.67
C ASP A 354 -12.38 31.56 -22.68
N GLY A 355 -13.62 32.03 -22.61
CA GLY A 355 -14.84 31.20 -22.63
C GLY A 355 -15.07 30.40 -21.34
N THR A 356 -14.36 30.71 -20.25
CA THR A 356 -14.51 30.01 -18.98
C THR A 356 -15.71 30.51 -18.18
N MET A 357 -16.23 29.62 -17.33
CA MET A 357 -17.30 29.94 -16.38
C MET A 357 -16.75 29.83 -14.95
N SER A 358 -16.92 30.86 -14.12
CA SER A 358 -16.42 30.92 -12.75
C SER A 358 -17.49 31.34 -11.76
N SER A 359 -17.40 30.86 -10.51
CA SER A 359 -18.29 31.27 -9.42
C SER A 359 -17.74 32.52 -8.72
N HIS A 360 -18.61 33.40 -8.23
CA HIS A 360 -18.19 34.54 -7.41
C HIS A 360 -17.74 34.14 -6.01
N ALA A 361 -18.06 32.92 -5.57
CA ALA A 361 -17.50 32.37 -4.34
C ALA A 361 -16.01 32.01 -4.48
N SER A 362 -15.52 31.75 -5.70
CA SER A 362 -14.14 31.36 -5.95
C SER A 362 -13.17 32.47 -5.57
N THR A 363 -12.29 32.17 -4.61
CA THR A 363 -11.20 33.08 -4.18
C THR A 363 -9.88 32.81 -4.91
N THR A 364 -9.86 31.77 -5.75
CA THR A 364 -8.71 31.34 -6.56
C THR A 364 -9.12 31.19 -8.02
N ASN A 365 -8.16 31.00 -8.92
CA ASN A 365 -8.41 30.80 -10.35
C ASN A 365 -9.10 29.45 -10.61
N GLN A 366 -10.42 29.41 -10.51
CA GLN A 366 -11.25 28.20 -10.64
C GLN A 366 -12.31 28.36 -11.73
N CYS A 367 -12.52 27.27 -12.46
CA CYS A 367 -13.38 27.20 -13.63
C CYS A 367 -14.30 25.97 -13.52
N VAL A 368 -15.52 26.09 -14.05
CA VAL A 368 -16.41 24.94 -14.21
C VAL A 368 -15.78 23.99 -15.23
N THR A 369 -15.64 22.73 -14.83
CA THR A 369 -15.09 21.64 -15.62
C THR A 369 -16.17 20.59 -15.87
N THR A 370 -16.22 20.09 -17.10
CA THR A 370 -17.14 19.03 -17.52
C THR A 370 -16.39 17.74 -17.85
N GLY A 371 -16.92 16.58 -17.46
CA GLY A 371 -16.17 15.32 -17.55
C GLY A 371 -15.11 15.21 -16.44
N TYR A 372 -14.15 14.30 -16.60
CA TYR A 372 -13.01 14.23 -15.68
C TYR A 372 -12.23 15.56 -15.66
N SER A 373 -11.55 15.88 -14.58
CA SER A 373 -10.48 16.89 -14.69
C SER A 373 -9.31 16.26 -15.43
N PHE A 374 -8.64 17.00 -16.32
CA PHE A 374 -7.40 16.50 -16.93
C PHE A 374 -6.32 16.28 -15.89
N VAL A 375 -6.31 17.10 -14.83
CA VAL A 375 -5.38 16.98 -13.72
C VAL A 375 -6.15 16.89 -12.41
N GLN A 376 -5.91 15.79 -11.72
CA GLN A 376 -6.34 15.59 -10.33
C GLN A 376 -5.12 15.27 -9.49
N ALA A 377 -5.13 15.71 -8.23
CA ALA A 377 -4.03 15.44 -7.34
C ALA A 377 -4.48 15.32 -5.89
N ALA A 378 -3.70 14.57 -5.12
CA ALA A 378 -3.80 14.49 -3.67
C ALA A 378 -2.40 14.51 -3.07
N ALA A 379 -2.21 15.28 -2.01
CA ALA A 379 -0.94 15.43 -1.32
C ALA A 379 -1.00 14.80 0.08
N PHE A 380 0.10 14.18 0.49
CA PHE A 380 0.22 13.46 1.75
C PHE A 380 1.55 13.78 2.42
N VAL A 381 1.54 13.71 3.75
CA VAL A 381 2.74 13.56 4.58
C VAL A 381 2.71 12.13 5.11
N ALA A 382 3.56 11.29 4.54
CA ALA A 382 3.80 9.93 5.01
C ALA A 382 4.60 9.94 6.32
N PRO A 383 4.66 8.81 7.05
CA PRO A 383 5.54 8.63 8.19
C PRO A 383 6.98 9.09 7.89
N GLN A 384 7.71 9.48 8.94
CA GLN A 384 9.04 10.10 8.82
C GLN A 384 9.06 11.42 8.01
N ASN A 385 7.91 12.11 7.93
CA ASN A 385 7.75 13.44 7.31
C ASN A 385 8.07 13.47 5.80
N ARG A 386 7.95 12.34 5.10
CA ARG A 386 8.09 12.28 3.64
C ARG A 386 6.85 12.88 2.98
N LYS A 387 7.04 13.85 2.09
CA LYS A 387 5.96 14.45 1.30
C LYS A 387 5.73 13.65 0.02
N VAL A 388 4.48 13.35 -0.26
CA VAL A 388 4.05 12.58 -1.44
C VAL A 388 2.97 13.36 -2.14
N LEU A 389 3.10 13.53 -3.44
CA LEU A 389 2.07 14.10 -4.30
C LEU A 389 1.73 13.05 -5.35
N VAL A 390 0.49 12.59 -5.37
CA VAL A 390 -0.03 11.74 -6.43
C VAL A 390 -0.77 12.64 -7.40
N VAL A 391 -0.42 12.55 -8.69
CA VAL A 391 -1.00 13.36 -9.76
C VAL A 391 -1.46 12.41 -10.87
N LEU A 392 -2.74 12.52 -11.24
CA LEU A 392 -3.29 11.93 -12.44
C LEU A 392 -3.32 13.00 -13.53
N ASN A 393 -2.68 12.74 -14.67
CA ASN A 393 -2.71 13.61 -15.85
C ASN A 393 -3.23 12.81 -17.04
N GLU A 394 -4.42 13.16 -17.53
CA GLU A 394 -5.04 12.52 -18.68
C GLU A 394 -4.76 13.22 -20.01
N ASN A 395 -4.05 14.35 -19.99
CA ASN A 395 -3.67 15.00 -21.23
C ASN A 395 -2.55 14.21 -21.92
N THR A 396 -2.66 14.00 -23.23
CA THR A 396 -1.67 13.27 -24.02
C THR A 396 -0.40 14.07 -24.30
N GLU A 397 -0.40 15.36 -23.97
CA GLU A 397 0.69 16.29 -24.21
C GLU A 397 1.37 16.69 -22.90
N PRO A 398 2.64 17.12 -22.93
CA PRO A 398 3.35 17.57 -21.74
C PRO A 398 2.58 18.65 -20.96
N ALA A 399 2.62 18.53 -19.64
CA ALA A 399 2.00 19.45 -18.71
C ALA A 399 3.05 19.97 -17.72
N ASP A 400 3.04 21.28 -17.48
CA ASP A 400 3.81 21.91 -16.41
C ASP A 400 2.91 22.05 -15.17
N PHE A 401 3.39 21.58 -14.02
CA PHE A 401 2.64 21.62 -12.77
C PHE A 401 3.17 22.69 -11.84
N GLN A 402 2.26 23.48 -11.29
CA GLN A 402 2.53 24.37 -10.16
C GLN A 402 1.81 23.84 -8.93
N VAL A 403 2.58 23.54 -7.89
CA VAL A 403 2.05 23.02 -6.63
C VAL A 403 2.10 24.10 -5.57
N GLN A 404 0.94 24.49 -5.08
CA GLN A 404 0.81 25.35 -3.91
C GLN A 404 0.39 24.50 -2.72
N VAL A 405 1.33 24.21 -1.83
CA VAL A 405 1.05 23.50 -0.59
C VAL A 405 0.74 24.54 0.48
N ALA A 406 -0.51 24.59 0.94
CA ALA A 406 -0.82 25.32 2.15
C ALA A 406 -0.30 24.48 3.33
N LEU A 407 0.75 24.94 4.01
CA LEU A 407 1.02 24.46 5.36
C LEU A 407 -0.20 24.86 6.19
N MET A 408 -1.04 23.90 6.55
CA MET A 408 -2.10 24.17 7.51
C MET A 408 -1.44 24.76 8.76
N ALA A 409 -1.85 25.98 9.12
CA ALA A 409 -1.61 26.50 10.45
C ALA A 409 -2.19 25.50 11.47
N GLU A 410 -1.57 25.41 12.64
CA GLU A 410 -1.81 24.45 13.73
C GLU A 410 -3.20 24.53 14.40
N GLU A 411 -4.28 24.71 13.65
CA GLU A 411 -5.66 24.70 14.18
C GLU A 411 -6.48 23.60 13.50
N GLU A 412 -6.31 22.40 14.03
CA GLU A 412 -7.38 21.61 14.65
C GLU A 412 -6.73 20.33 15.17
N ALA A 413 -6.33 20.40 16.44
CA ALA A 413 -6.07 19.22 17.23
C ALA A 413 -7.38 18.44 17.36
N LEU A 414 -7.67 17.58 16.38
CA LEU A 414 -8.36 16.34 16.67
C LEU A 414 -7.55 15.69 17.78
N THR A 415 -8.18 15.64 18.96
CA THR A 415 -7.69 14.99 20.17
C THR A 415 -6.90 13.76 19.80
N GLU A 416 -5.68 13.66 20.35
CA GLU A 416 -4.83 12.48 20.31
C GLU A 416 -5.69 11.22 20.57
N SER A 417 -6.23 10.62 19.51
CA SER A 417 -6.39 9.19 19.49
C SER A 417 -4.96 8.70 19.56
N GLU A 418 -4.60 8.06 20.67
CA GLU A 418 -3.31 7.41 20.84
C GLU A 418 -2.90 6.83 19.49
N PRO A 419 -1.68 7.13 18.99
CA PRO A 419 -1.23 6.48 17.78
C PRO A 419 -1.44 4.99 18.04
N LEU A 420 -2.31 4.36 17.25
CA LEU A 420 -2.33 2.92 17.14
C LEU A 420 -0.86 2.59 16.91
N ALA A 421 -0.23 2.05 17.95
CA ALA A 421 1.16 1.69 17.96
C ALA A 421 1.27 0.51 17.01
N LEU A 422 1.22 0.80 15.71
CA LEU A 422 1.72 -0.08 14.69
C LEU A 422 3.22 -0.12 15.01
N GLU A 423 3.57 -1.16 15.74
CA GLU A 423 4.89 -1.36 16.30
C GLU A 423 5.95 -0.89 15.30
N SER A 424 6.86 -0.03 15.76
CA SER A 424 8.07 0.38 15.07
C SER A 424 9.05 -0.79 14.82
N SER A 425 8.52 -2.02 14.70
CA SER A 425 9.21 -3.30 14.79
C SER A 425 9.25 -4.04 13.44
N PHE A 426 8.50 -3.65 12.41
CA PHE A 426 8.52 -4.38 11.13
C PHE A 426 9.67 -3.94 10.22
N THR A 427 10.72 -4.75 10.16
CA THR A 427 11.88 -4.49 9.29
C THR A 427 11.56 -4.66 7.80
N HIS A 428 10.45 -5.30 7.42
CA HIS A 428 10.30 -5.83 6.06
C HIS A 428 9.89 -4.77 5.02
N TRP A 429 9.45 -3.59 5.47
CA TRP A 429 8.91 -2.53 4.61
C TRP A 429 9.71 -1.23 4.67
N ALA A 430 10.67 -1.14 5.60
CA ALA A 430 11.52 0.03 5.72
C ALA A 430 12.58 0.04 4.59
N ARG A 431 13.01 1.20 4.10
CA ARG A 431 14.21 1.29 3.25
C ARG A 431 15.50 1.48 4.05
N CYS A 432 15.34 1.78 5.34
CA CYS A 432 16.42 1.91 6.29
C CYS A 432 15.99 1.27 7.61
N VAL A 433 16.81 0.39 8.17
CA VAL A 433 16.59 -0.27 9.47
C VAL A 433 17.65 0.21 10.44
N GLU A 434 17.21 0.84 11.52
CA GLU A 434 18.07 1.34 12.58
C GLU A 434 17.96 0.49 13.85
N VAL A 435 19.10 0.06 14.38
CA VAL A 435 19.16 -0.73 15.61
C VAL A 435 20.21 -0.13 16.54
N PRO A 436 19.84 0.37 17.72
CA PRO A 436 20.81 0.88 18.69
C PRO A 436 21.73 -0.26 19.16
N ILE A 437 23.01 0.05 19.40
CA ILE A 437 23.98 -0.86 20.01
C ILE A 437 24.86 -0.11 21.00
N GLY A 438 24.84 -0.53 22.26
CA GLY A 438 25.39 0.23 23.38
C GLY A 438 24.63 1.54 23.62
N GLU A 439 25.26 2.47 24.36
CA GLU A 439 24.63 3.73 24.77
C GLU A 439 24.69 4.83 23.69
N SER A 440 25.58 4.71 22.69
CA SER A 440 25.92 5.84 21.82
C SER A 440 26.05 5.51 20.32
N ARG A 441 25.76 4.28 19.89
CA ARG A 441 25.82 3.90 18.47
C ARG A 441 24.48 3.38 17.99
N VAL A 442 24.19 3.65 16.73
CA VAL A 442 23.06 3.11 15.99
C VAL A 442 23.61 2.46 14.73
N VAL A 443 23.25 1.20 14.51
CA VAL A 443 23.52 0.51 13.25
C VAL A 443 22.39 0.84 12.29
N SER A 444 22.70 1.51 11.18
CA SER A 444 21.76 1.95 10.16
C SER A 444 22.01 1.17 8.86
N VAL A 445 21.04 0.34 8.48
CA VAL A 445 21.14 -0.53 7.30
C VAL A 445 20.20 -0.02 6.22
N GLU A 446 20.73 0.30 5.05
CA GLU A 446 19.92 0.51 3.85
C GLU A 446 19.55 -0.82 3.21
N GLN A 447 18.31 -0.94 2.75
CA GLN A 447 17.79 -2.16 2.16
C GLN A 447 16.78 -1.85 1.06
N ASP A 448 16.52 -2.83 0.20
CA ASP A 448 15.56 -2.72 -0.88
C ASP A 448 14.44 -3.76 -0.70
N PRO A 449 13.35 -3.41 0.00
CA PRO A 449 12.23 -4.32 0.18
C PRO A 449 11.43 -4.55 -1.12
N ASP A 450 11.69 -3.77 -2.18
CA ASP A 450 11.04 -3.90 -3.49
C ASP A 450 11.79 -4.90 -4.43
N SER A 451 12.98 -5.37 -4.05
CA SER A 451 13.83 -6.20 -4.90
C SER A 451 13.41 -7.68 -4.91
N PHE A 452 13.42 -8.30 -6.10
CA PHE A 452 13.16 -9.73 -6.27
C PHE A 452 14.32 -10.63 -5.81
N VAL A 453 15.46 -10.05 -5.41
CA VAL A 453 16.64 -10.80 -4.93
C VAL A 453 16.48 -11.10 -3.44
N LEU A 454 16.39 -12.39 -3.10
CA LEU A 454 16.43 -12.86 -1.71
C LEU A 454 17.70 -12.35 -1.01
N GLY A 455 17.54 -11.86 0.23
CA GLY A 455 18.62 -11.27 1.01
C GLY A 455 18.70 -9.74 0.93
N THR A 456 17.88 -9.06 0.12
CA THR A 456 17.84 -7.58 0.05
C THR A 456 16.99 -6.90 1.14
N THR A 457 16.50 -7.66 2.12
CA THR A 457 15.72 -7.17 3.27
C THR A 457 16.23 -7.78 4.58
N VAL A 458 16.25 -6.99 5.65
CA VAL A 458 16.57 -7.39 7.02
C VAL A 458 15.36 -8.03 7.67
N TRP A 459 15.58 -9.16 8.34
CA TRP A 459 14.54 -9.88 9.07
C TRP A 459 14.65 -9.64 10.58
N ASP A 460 13.56 -9.81 11.32
CA ASP A 460 13.53 -9.58 12.77
C ASP A 460 14.50 -10.51 13.54
N SER A 461 14.75 -11.71 13.00
CA SER A 461 15.76 -12.65 13.47
C SER A 461 17.17 -12.00 13.51
N SER A 462 17.50 -11.11 12.58
CA SER A 462 18.77 -10.38 12.53
C SER A 462 18.90 -9.39 13.68
N LYS A 463 17.81 -8.67 14.02
CA LYS A 463 17.78 -7.76 15.19
C LYS A 463 17.90 -8.54 16.50
N THR A 464 17.19 -9.66 16.61
CA THR A 464 17.26 -10.56 17.77
C THR A 464 18.70 -11.03 17.98
N LEU A 465 19.39 -11.44 16.90
CA LEU A 465 20.75 -11.94 16.99
C LEU A 465 21.76 -10.82 17.33
N LEU A 466 21.58 -9.61 16.79
CA LEU A 466 22.37 -8.44 17.17
C LEU A 466 22.26 -8.16 18.68
N LYS A 467 21.05 -8.11 19.23
CA LYS A 467 20.84 -7.90 20.66
C LYS A 467 21.39 -9.04 21.52
N PHE A 468 21.27 -10.27 21.04
CA PHE A 468 21.87 -11.43 21.72
C PHE A 468 23.41 -11.31 21.85
N ILE A 469 24.07 -10.76 20.83
CA ILE A 469 25.52 -10.47 20.82
C ILE A 469 25.86 -9.33 21.77
N GLU A 470 25.10 -8.23 21.69
CA GLU A 470 25.27 -7.05 22.54
C GLU A 470 25.19 -7.38 24.04
N GLN A 471 24.25 -8.23 24.43
CA GLN A 471 24.07 -8.67 25.82
C GLN A 471 25.22 -9.57 26.33
N ARG A 472 26.12 -10.03 25.46
CA ARG A 472 27.15 -11.05 25.78
C ARG A 472 28.56 -10.64 25.32
N PRO A 473 29.04 -9.43 25.62
CA PRO A 473 30.28 -8.91 25.04
C PRO A 473 31.50 -9.77 25.39
N GLU A 474 31.63 -10.21 26.64
CA GLU A 474 32.74 -11.07 27.08
C GLU A 474 32.79 -12.42 26.36
N ARG A 475 31.62 -12.93 25.95
CA ARG A 475 31.53 -14.20 25.22
C ARG A 475 32.04 -14.03 23.79
N PHE A 476 31.60 -12.96 23.13
CA PHE A 476 31.96 -12.68 21.73
C PHE A 476 33.41 -12.21 21.59
N GLN A 477 33.95 -11.50 22.59
CA GLN A 477 35.36 -11.10 22.65
C GLN A 477 36.35 -12.27 22.78
N ARG A 478 35.89 -13.49 23.09
CA ARG A 478 36.74 -14.69 23.13
C ARG A 478 36.91 -15.37 21.77
N PHE A 479 36.07 -15.06 20.80
CA PHE A 479 36.20 -15.60 19.45
C PHE A 479 37.27 -14.84 18.69
N THR A 480 38.15 -15.56 17.99
CA THR A 480 39.18 -14.92 17.15
C THR A 480 38.75 -14.83 15.70
N SER A 481 37.83 -15.70 15.28
CA SER A 481 37.26 -15.73 13.94
C SER A 481 35.74 -15.93 13.97
N ILE A 482 34.99 -15.03 13.33
CA ILE A 482 33.53 -15.02 13.30
C ILE A 482 33.07 -14.96 11.84
N CYS A 483 32.14 -15.82 11.45
CA CYS A 483 31.48 -15.78 10.13
C CYS A 483 29.99 -15.51 10.29
N GLU A 484 29.43 -14.54 9.58
CA GLU A 484 27.99 -14.47 9.36
C GLU A 484 27.65 -15.13 8.01
N LEU A 485 26.91 -16.23 8.08
CA LEU A 485 26.52 -17.04 6.93
C LEU A 485 25.11 -16.65 6.49
N GLY A 486 24.96 -16.13 5.27
CA GLY A 486 23.69 -15.58 4.78
C GLY A 486 23.34 -14.27 5.48
N ALA A 487 24.25 -13.30 5.39
CA ALA A 487 24.16 -12.03 6.11
C ALA A 487 23.04 -11.10 5.61
N GLY A 488 22.51 -11.34 4.41
CA GLY A 488 21.64 -10.43 3.69
C GLY A 488 22.32 -9.10 3.40
N CYS A 489 21.53 -8.10 3.03
CA CYS A 489 21.95 -6.72 2.87
C CYS A 489 22.41 -6.12 4.21
N GLY A 490 21.87 -6.59 5.34
CA GLY A 490 22.06 -5.96 6.63
C GLY A 490 23.31 -6.39 7.40
N GLY A 491 23.69 -7.66 7.36
CA GLY A 491 24.86 -8.16 8.10
C GLY A 491 24.88 -7.75 9.57
N LEU A 492 23.70 -7.64 10.20
CA LEU A 492 23.55 -7.01 11.51
C LEU A 492 24.36 -7.76 12.59
N ALA A 493 24.40 -9.10 12.53
CA ALA A 493 25.11 -9.88 13.55
C ALA A 493 26.63 -9.77 13.40
N GLY A 494 27.14 -9.70 12.17
CA GLY A 494 28.54 -9.50 11.84
C GLY A 494 29.01 -8.09 12.19
N ILE A 495 28.23 -7.05 11.84
CA ILE A 495 28.50 -5.66 12.24
C ILE A 495 28.53 -5.55 13.77
N ALA A 496 27.53 -6.10 14.46
CA ALA A 496 27.49 -6.13 15.92
C ALA A 496 28.71 -6.83 16.53
N SER A 497 29.14 -7.94 15.93
CA SER A 497 30.35 -8.66 16.37
C SER A 497 31.61 -7.83 16.19
N ALA A 498 31.76 -7.10 15.08
CA ALA A 498 32.90 -6.22 14.85
C ALA A 498 32.96 -5.09 15.89
N ILE A 499 31.79 -4.50 16.21
CA ILE A 499 31.63 -3.45 17.23
C ILE A 499 31.98 -3.97 18.63
N ILE A 500 31.36 -5.07 19.04
CA ILE A 500 31.47 -5.62 20.40
C ILE A 500 32.87 -6.18 20.69
N THR A 501 33.55 -6.70 19.66
CA THR A 501 34.94 -7.15 19.78
C THR A 501 35.95 -6.01 19.66
N GLY A 502 35.51 -4.79 19.29
CA GLY A 502 36.37 -3.61 19.17
C GLY A 502 37.47 -3.75 18.11
N GLY A 503 37.21 -4.53 17.06
CA GLY A 503 38.18 -4.87 16.02
C GLY A 503 39.26 -5.87 16.46
N LEU A 504 38.97 -6.75 17.43
CA LEU A 504 39.90 -7.80 17.88
C LEU A 504 39.69 -9.15 17.18
N ALA A 505 38.48 -9.43 16.68
CA ALA A 505 38.16 -10.65 15.95
C ALA A 505 38.18 -10.41 14.43
N ASP A 506 38.63 -11.40 13.67
CA ASP A 506 38.46 -11.40 12.21
C ASP A 506 37.00 -11.79 11.89
N VAL A 507 36.23 -10.86 11.33
CA VAL A 507 34.81 -11.07 10.97
C VAL A 507 34.66 -11.20 9.46
N VAL A 508 33.93 -12.23 9.02
CA VAL A 508 33.63 -12.46 7.60
C VAL A 508 32.11 -12.50 7.44
N LEU A 509 31.54 -11.59 6.66
CA LEU A 509 30.12 -11.61 6.31
C LEU A 509 29.98 -12.19 4.90
N THR A 510 29.04 -13.12 4.73
CA THR A 510 28.90 -13.86 3.48
C THR A 510 27.49 -13.89 2.96
N ASP A 511 27.35 -13.77 1.65
CA ASP A 511 26.09 -13.93 0.93
C ASP A 511 26.32 -14.26 -0.55
N ILE A 512 25.26 -14.39 -1.34
CA ILE A 512 25.33 -14.55 -2.80
C ILE A 512 25.76 -13.23 -3.47
N GLY A 513 26.37 -13.35 -4.65
CA GLY A 513 26.94 -12.22 -5.41
C GLY A 513 26.05 -10.98 -5.50
N PRO A 514 24.76 -11.11 -5.87
CA PRO A 514 23.82 -9.99 -6.00
C PRO A 514 23.59 -9.17 -4.72
N VAL A 515 23.76 -9.77 -3.53
CA VAL A 515 23.52 -9.11 -2.23
C VAL A 515 24.76 -8.35 -1.75
N LEU A 516 25.95 -8.74 -2.23
CA LEU A 516 27.23 -8.19 -1.75
C LEU A 516 27.40 -6.67 -1.90
N PRO A 517 26.89 -5.98 -2.94
CA PRO A 517 27.01 -4.52 -3.04
C PRO A 517 26.34 -3.81 -1.84
N TRP A 518 25.11 -4.21 -1.52
CA TRP A 518 24.36 -3.71 -0.36
C TRP A 518 25.09 -4.01 0.94
N LEU A 519 25.48 -5.28 1.13
CA LEU A 519 26.18 -5.71 2.33
C LEU A 519 27.51 -4.95 2.53
N ARG A 520 28.29 -4.73 1.46
CA ARG A 520 29.55 -3.97 1.53
C ARG A 520 29.32 -2.51 1.90
N ARG A 521 28.28 -1.87 1.35
CA ARG A 521 27.91 -0.50 1.68
C ARG A 521 27.53 -0.41 3.16
N ASN A 522 26.58 -1.22 3.61
CA ASN A 522 26.11 -1.19 5.00
C ASN A 522 27.22 -1.52 6.00
N VAL A 523 28.11 -2.47 5.70
CA VAL A 523 29.28 -2.73 6.56
C VAL A 523 30.20 -1.51 6.68
N ARG A 524 30.45 -0.78 5.58
CA ARG A 524 31.33 0.40 5.59
C ARG A 524 30.73 1.57 6.35
N GLU A 525 29.44 1.85 6.18
CA GLU A 525 28.77 2.98 6.82
C GLU A 525 28.63 2.82 8.34
N ASN A 526 28.65 1.58 8.85
CA ASN A 526 28.41 1.30 10.27
C ASN A 526 29.65 1.07 11.12
N LEU A 527 30.82 0.90 10.49
CA LEU A 527 32.06 0.51 11.17
C LEU A 527 33.13 1.59 11.05
N THR A 528 33.91 1.76 12.11
CA THR A 528 35.09 2.63 12.10
C THR A 528 36.22 2.00 11.28
N ASP A 529 37.19 2.80 10.82
CA ASP A 529 38.36 2.31 10.08
C ASP A 529 39.11 1.19 10.83
N LYS A 530 39.19 1.28 12.16
CA LYS A 530 39.82 0.26 13.01
C LYS A 530 39.06 -1.07 12.98
N GLU A 531 37.73 -1.01 13.03
CA GLU A 531 36.87 -2.20 12.95
C GLU A 531 36.95 -2.79 11.54
N LEU A 532 36.84 -1.95 10.50
CA LEU A 532 36.87 -2.37 9.09
C LEU A 532 38.14 -3.12 8.67
N GLN A 533 39.29 -2.82 9.28
CA GLN A 533 40.55 -3.56 9.02
C GLN A 533 40.45 -5.06 9.28
N ARG A 534 39.47 -5.49 10.09
CA ARG A 534 39.25 -6.88 10.50
C ARG A 534 37.97 -7.48 9.92
N VAL A 535 37.26 -6.74 9.06
CA VAL A 535 36.01 -7.18 8.45
C VAL A 535 36.18 -7.45 6.96
N ARG A 536 35.68 -8.58 6.48
CA ARG A 536 35.62 -8.93 5.05
C ARG A 536 34.20 -9.30 4.65
N VAL A 537 33.83 -8.93 3.43
CA VAL A 537 32.55 -9.30 2.81
C VAL A 537 32.84 -10.14 1.57
N GLU A 538 32.47 -11.42 1.60
CA GLU A 538 32.88 -12.43 0.62
C GLU A 538 31.66 -13.18 0.05
N GLN A 539 31.76 -13.59 -1.21
CA GLN A 539 30.70 -14.39 -1.85
C GLN A 539 30.73 -15.83 -1.33
N HIS A 540 29.58 -16.34 -0.87
CA HIS A 540 29.42 -17.76 -0.53
C HIS A 540 27.96 -18.21 -0.69
N ALA A 541 27.68 -18.88 -1.80
CA ALA A 541 26.43 -19.62 -1.99
C ALA A 541 26.49 -20.94 -1.19
N TRP A 542 25.38 -21.32 -0.58
CA TRP A 542 25.37 -22.52 0.25
C TRP A 542 25.59 -23.79 -0.57
N GLY A 543 26.37 -24.72 -0.03
CA GLY A 543 26.69 -26.00 -0.67
C GLY A 543 27.86 -25.94 -1.64
N THR A 544 28.43 -24.76 -1.90
CA THR A 544 29.57 -24.59 -2.80
C THR A 544 30.92 -24.64 -2.06
N PRO A 545 32.03 -24.96 -2.77
CA PRO A 545 33.38 -24.98 -2.19
C PRO A 545 33.75 -23.72 -1.41
N VAL A 546 34.15 -23.90 -0.15
CA VAL A 546 34.61 -22.83 0.73
C VAL A 546 36.01 -22.36 0.31
N MET A 547 36.05 -21.36 -0.57
CA MET A 547 37.27 -20.70 -1.02
C MET A 547 37.34 -19.28 -0.44
N ASN A 548 38.53 -18.78 -0.13
CA ASN A 548 38.78 -17.39 0.33
C ASN A 548 38.20 -16.94 1.69
N LEU A 549 37.34 -17.74 2.34
CA LEU A 549 36.75 -17.38 3.63
C LEU A 549 37.74 -17.49 4.82
N LYS A 550 38.87 -18.20 4.69
CA LYS A 550 39.78 -18.59 5.79
C LYS A 550 39.11 -19.46 6.86
N ALA A 551 38.19 -20.33 6.45
CA ALA A 551 37.60 -21.35 7.31
C ALA A 551 38.66 -22.34 7.85
N PRO A 552 38.40 -23.02 8.99
CA PRO A 552 37.17 -22.98 9.80
C PRO A 552 37.12 -21.81 10.79
N PHE A 553 35.92 -21.45 11.23
CA PHE A 553 35.66 -20.32 12.15
C PHE A 553 35.43 -20.78 13.59
N ASP A 554 35.75 -19.93 14.58
CA ASP A 554 35.43 -20.19 16.00
C ASP A 554 33.94 -19.97 16.30
N CYS A 555 33.32 -19.01 15.60
CA CYS A 555 31.90 -18.71 15.70
C CYS A 555 31.26 -18.53 14.31
N ILE A 556 30.06 -19.09 14.13
CA ILE A 556 29.22 -18.84 12.96
C ILE A 556 27.88 -18.27 13.42
N LEU A 557 27.42 -17.24 12.74
CA LEU A 557 26.18 -16.52 12.97
C LEU A 557 25.26 -16.73 11.78
N CYS A 558 23.99 -17.03 12.05
CA CYS A 558 22.97 -17.23 11.03
C CYS A 558 21.70 -16.51 11.47
N ALA A 559 21.21 -15.60 10.64
CA ALA A 559 19.94 -14.91 10.86
C ALA A 559 19.01 -15.18 9.68
N ASP A 560 17.88 -15.82 9.96
CA ASP A 560 16.80 -16.09 8.99
C ASP A 560 17.20 -16.88 7.74
N VAL A 561 18.09 -17.86 7.91
CA VAL A 561 18.65 -18.69 6.81
C VAL A 561 17.86 -19.98 6.52
N VAL A 562 16.84 -20.29 7.32
CA VAL A 562 16.00 -21.49 7.20
C VAL A 562 14.63 -21.07 6.69
N TYR A 563 14.51 -20.83 5.39
CA TYR A 563 13.28 -20.36 4.75
C TYR A 563 12.70 -21.35 3.72
N GLU A 564 13.52 -22.21 3.11
CA GLU A 564 13.06 -23.16 2.11
C GLU A 564 13.71 -24.54 2.25
N LYS A 565 12.91 -25.59 2.03
CA LYS A 565 13.32 -26.98 2.21
C LYS A 565 14.52 -27.37 1.34
N ALA A 566 14.55 -26.89 0.08
CA ALA A 566 15.64 -27.17 -0.85
C ALA A 566 16.99 -26.60 -0.39
N CYS A 567 16.98 -25.47 0.33
CA CYS A 567 18.17 -24.80 0.83
C CYS A 567 18.74 -25.43 2.11
N VAL A 568 17.95 -26.21 2.86
CA VAL A 568 18.36 -26.79 4.16
C VAL A 568 19.62 -27.65 4.03
N LYS A 569 19.68 -28.55 3.05
CA LYS A 569 20.85 -29.43 2.88
C LYS A 569 22.12 -28.63 2.49
N PRO A 570 22.10 -27.75 1.47
CA PRO A 570 23.23 -26.87 1.15
C PRO A 570 23.70 -26.00 2.33
N LEU A 571 22.77 -25.46 3.12
CA LEU A 571 23.08 -24.69 4.32
C LEU A 571 23.85 -25.55 5.33
N VAL A 572 23.37 -26.76 5.63
CA VAL A 572 24.01 -27.68 6.58
C VAL A 572 25.39 -28.13 6.08
N GLN A 573 25.55 -28.39 4.78
CA GLN A 573 26.85 -28.68 4.17
C GLN A 573 27.85 -27.53 4.41
N SER A 574 27.40 -26.28 4.22
CA SER A 574 28.21 -25.09 4.46
C SER A 574 28.59 -24.94 5.94
N LEU A 575 27.63 -25.08 6.85
CA LEU A 575 27.89 -25.06 8.30
C LEU A 575 28.95 -26.09 8.71
N LEU A 576 28.90 -27.31 8.16
CA LEU A 576 29.89 -28.35 8.43
C LEU A 576 31.27 -28.02 7.84
N ALA A 577 31.32 -27.50 6.62
CA ALA A 577 32.57 -27.13 5.95
C ALA A 577 33.26 -25.93 6.59
N LEU A 578 32.48 -24.97 7.11
CA LEU A 578 32.96 -23.77 7.78
C LEU A 578 33.34 -24.00 9.26
N SER A 579 33.02 -25.17 9.81
CA SER A 579 33.21 -25.47 11.23
C SER A 579 34.35 -26.44 11.52
N HIS A 580 35.09 -26.17 12.59
CA HIS A 580 35.86 -27.18 13.32
C HIS A 580 35.12 -27.66 14.57
N ARG A 581 35.69 -28.61 15.31
CA ARG A 581 35.02 -29.25 16.47
C ARG A 581 34.69 -28.34 17.65
N LYS A 582 35.32 -27.17 17.75
CA LYS A 582 35.06 -26.23 18.84
C LYS A 582 34.18 -25.03 18.42
N THR A 583 33.84 -24.94 17.13
CA THR A 583 32.97 -23.91 16.57
C THR A 583 31.68 -23.83 17.36
N VAL A 584 31.26 -22.60 17.65
CA VAL A 584 29.96 -22.29 18.23
C VAL A 584 29.11 -21.63 17.16
N ILE A 585 27.97 -22.20 16.84
CA ILE A 585 27.08 -21.65 15.83
C ILE A 585 25.85 -21.11 16.56
N PHE A 586 25.47 -19.85 16.30
CA PHE A 586 24.22 -19.28 16.73
C PHE A 586 23.32 -19.06 15.52
N LEU A 587 22.10 -19.59 15.59
CA LEU A 587 21.12 -19.46 14.52
C LEU A 587 19.82 -18.90 15.09
N ALA A 588 19.45 -17.69 14.68
CA ALA A 588 18.17 -17.07 14.96
C ALA A 588 17.30 -17.19 13.70
N ASN A 589 16.09 -17.70 13.82
CA ASN A 589 15.20 -17.88 12.67
C ASN A 589 13.75 -17.75 13.10
N GLU A 590 12.92 -17.15 12.25
CA GLU A 590 11.49 -17.17 12.45
C GLU A 590 10.92 -18.54 12.05
N ARG A 591 9.92 -19.05 12.77
CA ARG A 591 9.27 -20.32 12.43
C ARG A 591 8.59 -20.22 11.06
N ARG A 592 9.00 -21.08 10.13
CA ARG A 592 8.44 -21.23 8.77
C ARG A 592 7.53 -22.45 8.67
N ALA A 593 7.14 -22.83 7.44
CA ALA A 593 6.31 -24.01 7.17
C ALA A 593 6.84 -25.26 7.93
N PRO A 594 5.96 -26.07 8.54
CA PRO A 594 6.36 -27.21 9.38
C PRO A 594 7.36 -28.15 8.70
N GLU A 595 7.21 -28.40 7.41
CA GLU A 595 8.08 -29.26 6.61
C GLU A 595 9.52 -28.74 6.43
N VAL A 596 9.72 -27.43 6.37
CA VAL A 596 11.06 -26.80 6.31
C VAL A 596 11.74 -26.95 7.66
N ARG A 597 10.99 -26.65 8.73
CA ARG A 597 11.45 -26.81 10.11
C ARG A 597 11.82 -28.26 10.42
N GLU A 598 10.95 -29.22 10.10
CA GLU A 598 11.20 -30.66 10.29
C GLU A 598 12.47 -31.12 9.58
N GLU A 599 12.66 -30.73 8.32
CA GLU A 599 13.85 -31.07 7.54
C GLU A 599 15.14 -30.49 8.15
N PHE A 600 15.08 -29.25 8.65
CA PHE A 600 16.19 -28.60 9.35
C PHE A 600 16.50 -29.30 10.68
N MET A 601 15.49 -29.55 11.51
CA MET A 601 15.65 -30.23 12.81
C MET A 601 16.24 -31.64 12.65
N ARG A 602 15.83 -32.37 11.59
CA ARG A 602 16.40 -33.69 11.26
C ARG A 602 17.92 -33.62 11.03
N HIS A 603 18.41 -32.59 10.34
CA HIS A 603 19.85 -32.38 10.15
C HIS A 603 20.53 -31.91 11.43
N LEU A 604 19.87 -31.04 12.20
CA LEU A 604 20.36 -30.54 13.48
C LEU A 604 20.64 -31.70 14.45
N ASP A 605 19.66 -32.59 14.63
CA ASP A 605 19.77 -33.79 15.45
C ASP A 605 20.82 -34.78 14.94
N THR A 606 21.03 -34.83 13.63
CA THR A 606 22.00 -35.78 13.04
C THR A 606 23.44 -35.29 13.22
N TYR A 607 23.70 -34.01 12.96
CA TYR A 607 25.05 -33.47 12.77
C TYR A 607 25.54 -32.54 13.88
N PHE A 608 24.65 -32.00 14.71
CA PHE A 608 25.00 -31.01 15.73
C PHE A 608 24.53 -31.43 17.13
N GLN A 609 25.27 -31.00 18.15
CA GLN A 609 24.78 -30.88 19.51
C GLN A 609 24.18 -29.49 19.62
N TRP A 610 22.90 -29.38 19.97
CA TRP A 610 22.20 -28.10 19.97
C TRP A 610 21.36 -27.94 21.22
N LYS A 611 21.08 -26.69 21.58
CA LYS A 611 20.07 -26.28 22.55
C LYS A 611 19.36 -25.04 22.03
N GLU A 612 18.08 -24.91 22.36
CA GLU A 612 17.35 -23.66 22.19
C GLU A 612 17.73 -22.69 23.33
N VAL A 613 17.97 -21.44 23.00
CA VAL A 613 18.19 -20.37 23.98
C VAL A 613 16.83 -20.01 24.59
N PRO A 614 16.67 -20.08 25.92
CA PRO A 614 15.41 -19.71 26.56
C PRO A 614 15.01 -18.27 26.21
N LYS A 615 13.73 -18.04 25.91
CA LYS A 615 13.22 -16.70 25.58
C LYS A 615 13.52 -15.64 26.65
N ALA A 616 13.57 -16.04 27.93
CA ALA A 616 13.94 -15.16 29.04
C ALA A 616 15.41 -14.69 29.02
N GLU A 617 16.27 -15.31 28.22
CA GLU A 617 17.66 -14.90 27.98
C GLU A 617 17.81 -14.01 26.73
N LEU A 618 16.72 -13.68 26.05
CA LEU A 618 16.70 -12.83 24.86
C LEU A 618 16.10 -11.46 25.21
N ASP A 619 16.44 -10.45 24.41
CA ASP A 619 15.90 -9.11 24.58
C ASP A 619 14.40 -9.07 24.24
N ALA A 620 13.56 -8.69 25.21
CA ALA A 620 12.11 -8.72 25.07
C ALA A 620 11.61 -7.73 24.01
N ASP A 621 12.30 -6.61 23.82
CA ASP A 621 11.88 -5.56 22.87
C ASP A 621 12.18 -5.96 21.41
N TYR A 622 13.05 -6.95 21.22
CA TYR A 622 13.49 -7.41 19.89
C TYR A 622 13.12 -8.87 19.61
N LEU A 623 12.41 -9.53 20.52
CA LEU A 623 11.99 -10.93 20.38
C LEU A 623 10.53 -11.04 19.96
N LYS A 624 10.28 -11.55 18.75
CA LYS A 624 8.94 -11.96 18.31
C LYS A 624 8.64 -13.40 18.74
N GLU A 625 7.35 -13.71 18.96
CA GLU A 625 6.92 -15.03 19.44
C GLU A 625 7.39 -16.19 18.54
N ALA A 626 7.41 -15.95 17.23
CA ALA A 626 7.80 -16.93 16.22
C ALA A 626 9.32 -17.13 16.07
N ILE A 627 10.16 -16.28 16.67
CA ILE A 627 11.62 -16.39 16.54
C ILE A 627 12.16 -17.42 17.53
N GLU A 628 12.98 -18.33 17.01
CA GLU A 628 13.72 -19.34 17.75
C GLU A 628 15.22 -19.08 17.61
N VAL A 629 15.97 -19.20 18.70
CA VAL A 629 17.42 -19.02 18.70
C VAL A 629 18.09 -20.32 19.17
N PHE A 630 18.95 -20.89 18.35
CA PHE A 630 19.68 -22.12 18.65
C PHE A 630 21.16 -21.83 18.87
N GLU A 631 21.73 -22.43 19.91
CA GLU A 631 23.17 -22.56 20.08
C GLU A 631 23.58 -24.00 19.74
N MET A 632 24.49 -24.17 18.78
CA MET A 632 24.87 -25.50 18.29
C MET A 632 26.39 -25.66 18.10
N ARG A 633 26.83 -26.93 18.12
CA ARG A 633 28.23 -27.36 17.93
C ARG A 633 28.29 -28.62 17.08
N PRO A 634 29.25 -28.78 16.15
CA PRO A 634 29.37 -30.00 15.35
C PRO A 634 29.60 -31.25 16.22
N LYS A 635 28.86 -32.34 15.96
CA LYS A 635 29.07 -33.63 16.62
C LYS A 635 30.41 -34.26 16.24
N LYS A 636 30.97 -35.06 17.14
CA LYS A 636 32.18 -35.88 16.89
C LYS A 636 31.85 -37.09 16.00
N ARG A 637 31.47 -36.85 14.75
CA ARG A 637 31.14 -37.87 13.73
C ARG A 637 31.86 -37.54 12.42
N LYS A 638 32.20 -38.58 11.63
CA LYS A 638 32.70 -38.38 10.27
C LYS A 638 31.56 -37.85 9.41
N VAL A 639 31.76 -36.72 8.74
CA VAL A 639 30.78 -36.17 7.80
C VAL A 639 30.63 -37.16 6.64
N PRO A 640 29.42 -37.66 6.35
CA PRO A 640 29.17 -38.56 5.23
C PRO A 640 29.56 -37.93 3.89
N LEU A 641 29.87 -38.75 2.87
CA LEU A 641 30.37 -38.24 1.59
C LEU A 641 29.35 -37.31 0.91
N GLU A 642 28.07 -37.63 1.03
CA GLU A 642 26.93 -36.85 0.52
C GLU A 642 26.73 -35.49 1.21
N MET A 643 27.40 -35.27 2.34
CA MET A 643 27.39 -34.01 3.10
C MET A 643 28.73 -33.27 3.01
N GLN A 644 29.72 -33.80 2.27
CA GLN A 644 30.99 -33.12 2.02
C GLN A 644 30.89 -32.24 0.78
N ILE A 645 31.46 -31.04 0.88
CA ILE A 645 31.63 -30.15 -0.26
C ILE A 645 32.99 -30.47 -0.90
N VAL A 646 33.00 -30.82 -2.18
CA VAL A 646 34.22 -31.14 -2.95
C VAL A 646 34.34 -30.14 -4.10
N ALA A 647 35.50 -29.50 -4.21
CA ALA A 647 35.79 -28.60 -5.32
C ALA A 647 36.15 -29.40 -6.58
N PRO A 648 35.46 -29.21 -7.72
CA PRO A 648 35.93 -29.75 -9.00
C PRO A 648 37.24 -29.05 -9.42
N GLU A 649 38.07 -29.74 -10.23
CA GLU A 649 39.41 -29.25 -10.62
C GLU A 649 39.41 -27.88 -11.34
N ASN A 650 38.30 -27.54 -12.02
CA ASN A 650 38.12 -26.27 -12.74
C ASN A 650 37.08 -25.35 -12.08
N TYR A 651 36.89 -25.44 -10.76
CA TYR A 651 35.91 -24.60 -10.06
C TYR A 651 36.29 -23.11 -10.11
N ASN A 652 35.42 -22.28 -10.66
CA ASN A 652 35.55 -20.83 -10.61
C ASN A 652 34.76 -20.27 -9.41
N PRO A 653 35.42 -19.69 -8.39
CA PRO A 653 34.73 -19.16 -7.20
C PRO A 653 33.84 -17.94 -7.49
N ASP A 654 33.99 -17.30 -8.65
CA ASP A 654 33.17 -16.16 -9.08
C ASP A 654 31.89 -16.61 -9.82
N GLU A 655 31.77 -17.89 -10.19
CA GLU A 655 30.63 -18.49 -10.91
C GLU A 655 29.92 -19.52 -10.01
N GLN A 656 29.58 -19.11 -8.79
CA GLN A 656 28.84 -19.98 -7.88
C GLN A 656 27.39 -20.11 -8.37
N GLU A 657 26.99 -21.32 -8.76
CA GLU A 657 25.58 -21.62 -9.02
C GLU A 657 24.77 -21.41 -7.74
N TYR A 658 23.94 -20.37 -7.75
CA TYR A 658 22.84 -20.23 -6.82
C TYR A 658 21.71 -21.11 -7.35
N HIS A 659 21.15 -21.99 -6.52
CA HIS A 659 19.94 -22.72 -6.91
C HIS A 659 18.80 -21.70 -7.02
N PRO A 660 18.27 -21.42 -8.23
CA PRO A 660 17.12 -20.56 -8.35
C PRO A 660 15.95 -21.27 -7.66
N LEU A 661 15.12 -20.50 -6.97
CA LEU A 661 13.72 -20.87 -6.74
C LEU A 661 13.21 -21.45 -8.06
N GLY A 662 12.64 -22.66 -8.04
CA GLY A 662 12.11 -23.28 -9.24
C GLY A 662 11.03 -22.37 -9.83
N SER A 663 11.39 -21.52 -10.78
CA SER A 663 10.46 -20.78 -11.61
C SER A 663 9.85 -21.80 -12.55
N GLY A 664 8.64 -22.25 -12.23
CA GLY A 664 7.73 -22.82 -13.21
C GLY A 664 7.24 -21.79 -14.23
N ALA A 665 8.11 -20.88 -14.68
CA ALA A 665 7.79 -19.80 -15.59
C ALA A 665 8.94 -19.67 -16.60
N GLY A 666 8.64 -19.91 -17.87
CA GLY A 666 9.53 -19.68 -18.99
C GLY A 666 9.65 -18.20 -19.32
N ASN A 667 10.28 -17.42 -18.44
CA ASN A 667 10.74 -16.07 -18.78
C ASN A 667 12.22 -16.13 -19.21
N GLU A 668 12.50 -15.66 -20.43
CA GLU A 668 13.84 -15.62 -21.03
C GLU A 668 14.77 -14.53 -20.45
N ALA A 669 14.34 -13.78 -19.44
CA ALA A 669 15.19 -12.80 -18.75
C ALA A 669 15.75 -13.43 -17.46
N ASP A 670 17.06 -13.69 -17.44
CA ASP A 670 17.78 -14.07 -16.23
C ASP A 670 17.77 -12.88 -15.25
N PRO A 671 17.09 -12.96 -14.09
CA PRO A 671 17.11 -11.88 -13.08
C PRO A 671 18.53 -11.62 -12.52
N TYR A 672 19.52 -12.43 -12.93
CA TYR A 672 20.93 -12.29 -12.61
C TYR A 672 21.79 -11.79 -13.79
N ASP A 673 21.17 -11.17 -14.82
CA ASP A 673 21.86 -10.58 -15.96
C ASP A 673 22.96 -9.59 -15.52
N ARG A 674 24.21 -9.95 -15.84
CA ARG A 674 25.45 -9.25 -15.47
C ARG A 674 25.45 -7.77 -15.89
N ASP A 675 24.79 -7.42 -16.98
CA ASP A 675 24.80 -6.06 -17.51
C ASP A 675 23.88 -5.12 -16.71
N LEU A 676 22.71 -5.60 -16.29
CA LEU A 676 21.81 -4.87 -15.40
C LEU A 676 22.50 -4.53 -14.06
N TRP A 677 23.37 -5.43 -13.58
CA TRP A 677 24.12 -5.26 -12.34
C TRP A 677 25.30 -4.30 -12.45
N ASN A 678 25.96 -4.24 -13.59
CA ASN A 678 27.02 -3.26 -13.82
C ASN A 678 26.45 -1.83 -13.77
N ASP A 679 25.21 -1.64 -14.21
CA ASP A 679 24.51 -0.36 -14.11
C ASP A 679 24.10 -0.03 -12.66
N LEU A 680 23.59 -1.01 -11.89
CA LEU A 680 23.31 -0.80 -10.46
C LEU A 680 24.56 -0.48 -9.64
N LEU A 681 25.69 -1.14 -9.94
CA LEU A 681 26.99 -0.84 -9.30
C LEU A 681 27.47 0.57 -9.60
N ARG A 682 27.18 1.11 -10.79
CA ARG A 682 27.47 2.53 -11.12
C ARG A 682 26.55 3.47 -10.36
N ASP A 683 25.25 3.17 -10.30
CA ASP A 683 24.26 3.99 -9.58
C ASP A 683 24.55 4.06 -8.07
N LEU A 684 25.07 2.97 -7.50
CA LEU A 684 25.49 2.92 -6.09
C LEU A 684 26.91 3.45 -5.85
N SER A 685 27.66 3.87 -6.88
CA SER A 685 29.08 4.28 -6.80
C SER A 685 30.00 3.19 -6.22
N LEU A 686 29.76 1.92 -6.57
CA LEU A 686 30.44 0.73 -6.05
C LEU A 686 31.23 -0.03 -7.14
N ASP A 687 31.59 0.62 -8.25
CA ASP A 687 32.28 0.00 -9.38
C ASP A 687 33.57 -0.73 -8.93
N PRO A 688 33.74 -2.04 -9.24
CA PRO A 688 35.00 -2.75 -9.03
C PRO A 688 36.21 -2.07 -9.68
N ALA A 689 36.02 -1.27 -10.75
CA ALA A 689 37.07 -0.51 -11.42
C ALA A 689 37.63 0.66 -10.59
N ASP A 690 36.89 1.14 -9.58
CA ASP A 690 37.35 2.22 -8.69
C ASP A 690 38.40 1.77 -7.65
N LYS A 691 38.84 0.51 -7.70
CA LYS A 691 39.98 -0.01 -6.92
C LYS A 691 41.33 0.05 -7.64
N LYS A 692 41.56 1.06 -8.47
CA LYS A 692 42.89 1.47 -8.98
C LYS A 692 42.91 3.01 -8.96
N VAL A 693 43.71 3.74 -8.17
CA VAL A 693 45.09 3.59 -7.69
C VAL A 693 45.29 4.58 -6.53
N PRO A 694 46.04 4.26 -5.45
CA PRO A 694 46.67 5.30 -4.64
C PRO A 694 47.95 5.76 -5.35
N SER A 695 47.93 7.00 -5.86
CA SER A 695 49.11 7.82 -6.15
C SER A 695 48.74 9.29 -6.10
#